data_AF-A0A286G4H8-F1
#
_entry.id   AF-A0A286G4H8-F1
#
_cell.length_a   1.000
_cell.length_b   1.000
_cell.length_c   1.000
_cell.angle_alpha   90.00
_cell.angle_beta   90.00
_cell.angle_gamma   90.00
#
_symmetry.space_group_name_H-M   'P 1'
#
loop_
_entity.id
_entity.type
_entity.pdbx_description
1 polymer ?
#
loop_
_entity_poly.entity_id
_entity_poly.type
_entity_poly.pdbx_seq_one_letter_code
_entity_poly.pdbx_strand_id
1 'polypeptide(L)'
;MPLFFTLRSGSVHSGLSQLLAFLACCGLSLLTGWAQTSYVTPAGAGQQTGTDWANALPGTALQARLASATPGAVFRLGAGLYKPAQAGLRALSFLIPSGVQVYGGYQGSGPAPDQRVNFAIADQPSSTTLSGDIDNNNQLDGGNSEHVVVFSHASEQTRLDGVVITGGNAWSQPYRNPSQLSSHIGGGGVYNDAYGGDSSPTLENCLLVNNKTSGSGGALFNDLQNGSSRLKLINTDFINNSAELGGAWYQYADNSSGLSSLATNCRFLNNTAQAGGAVYTAVSFEFSSGGGSIAPRYINCSFRANTATDRGGAFYTTSRGTNSFTALITLLNCTLSGNAAPRGGAVYNTAVPLFVRAVLVISQVDLLNCIVWNNGGSNALVNDDYVRPPGVTSGGLGFCSSTNGLLEAGAVLTSGTDNRFITSSPFASEESLQLDACSPAINAGSTALYTSLNGPATDLAGNARIFPTGGKLDLGAYEYQQASACPTALRVTQYRLINADTDQPIGELTPGAVLNLTSLPTRHINIQAVTEPATTGSVVFSLSGQQTNQNTETVAPYALFSDNQGDYQAWTPAAGSYSLTATPYAGPGGTGAIGTPLTVSFTVLDPPSGQQLSQFWLINAETDQPIRELTDGQELDLSKLPTRQLNIRALTEPADLGSVVFSLSGRQSYQQVENVAPFALFTDNGGDYAGWTPELGSYSLTATPYSGFGGTGATGTSLTVHFTVINSGAARLASDGIGKPLTEGWQVRVLGNPVTGNEVVVEVRGAQGESLRYELLDGSGRSVQTHPIKQAGWLEHQTLNLGSQGAGLLFLRVSTPTHSQTVKILKQ
;
A
#
# COMPACT_ATOMS: atom_id res chain seq x y z
N MET A 1 -34.18 87.94 -28.78
CA MET A 1 -35.11 88.45 -29.80
C MET A 1 -35.49 87.30 -30.73
N PRO A 2 -36.69 87.26 -31.31
CA PRO A 2 -38.05 87.32 -30.72
C PRO A 2 -38.80 85.98 -31.02
N LEU A 3 -40.09 85.73 -30.73
CA LEU A 3 -41.18 86.44 -30.04
C LEU A 3 -41.33 85.84 -28.60
N PHE A 4 -42.40 85.87 -27.77
CA PHE A 4 -43.85 86.21 -27.83
C PHE A 4 -44.76 85.23 -28.62
N PHE A 5 -46.09 85.12 -28.39
CA PHE A 5 -47.00 85.83 -27.46
C PHE A 5 -47.94 84.83 -26.71
N THR A 6 -48.59 85.29 -25.64
CA THR A 6 -49.52 84.53 -24.76
C THR A 6 -50.97 84.47 -25.26
N LEU A 7 -51.80 83.59 -24.66
CA LEU A 7 -53.22 83.89 -24.37
C LEU A 7 -53.81 83.10 -23.18
N ARG A 8 -54.90 83.66 -22.64
CA ARG A 8 -55.77 83.23 -21.53
C ARG A 8 -57.08 82.62 -22.13
N SER A 9 -58.05 82.00 -21.45
CA SER A 9 -58.25 81.49 -20.06
C SER A 9 -59.58 80.73 -19.95
N GLY A 10 -59.70 79.74 -19.05
CA GLY A 10 -60.97 79.17 -18.58
C GLY A 10 -61.62 78.11 -19.50
N SER A 11 -62.57 77.29 -19.04
CA SER A 11 -63.06 77.08 -17.66
C SER A 11 -63.85 75.77 -17.51
N VAL A 12 -63.60 75.04 -16.41
CA VAL A 12 -64.50 74.07 -15.72
C VAL A 12 -65.37 73.13 -16.58
N HIS A 13 -64.95 71.86 -16.71
CA HIS A 13 -65.81 70.65 -16.54
C HIS A 13 -65.02 69.33 -16.71
N SER A 14 -64.43 68.80 -15.63
CA SER A 14 -63.82 67.43 -15.63
C SER A 14 -63.52 66.84 -14.24
N GLY A 15 -64.18 67.33 -13.18
CA GLY A 15 -63.84 67.00 -11.78
C GLY A 15 -64.02 65.54 -11.33
N LEU A 16 -64.79 64.71 -12.06
CA LEU A 16 -64.96 63.29 -11.74
C LEU A 16 -63.95 62.38 -12.47
N SER A 17 -63.51 62.76 -13.67
CA SER A 17 -62.67 61.91 -14.53
C SER A 17 -61.25 61.74 -13.99
N GLN A 18 -60.74 62.75 -13.29
CA GLN A 18 -59.37 62.73 -12.77
C GLN A 18 -59.22 61.99 -11.43
N LEU A 19 -60.28 61.91 -10.61
CA LEU A 19 -60.21 61.23 -9.31
C LEU A 19 -60.09 59.70 -9.48
N LEU A 20 -60.81 59.12 -10.44
CA LEU A 20 -60.69 57.71 -10.83
C LEU A 20 -59.32 57.38 -11.46
N ALA A 21 -58.76 58.30 -12.25
CA ALA A 21 -57.41 58.13 -12.80
C ALA A 21 -56.32 58.17 -11.71
N PHE A 22 -56.44 59.05 -10.71
CA PHE A 22 -55.48 59.11 -9.60
C PHE A 22 -55.57 57.89 -8.67
N LEU A 23 -56.77 57.38 -8.38
CA LEU A 23 -56.93 56.14 -7.62
C LEU A 23 -56.44 54.89 -8.38
N ALA A 24 -56.53 54.88 -9.72
CA ALA A 24 -55.93 53.82 -10.53
C ALA A 24 -54.38 53.87 -10.52
N CYS A 25 -53.78 55.05 -10.60
CA CYS A 25 -52.31 55.19 -10.61
C CYS A 25 -51.64 55.15 -9.23
N CYS A 26 -52.36 55.47 -8.15
CA CYS A 26 -51.85 55.33 -6.77
C CYS A 26 -52.23 54.00 -6.10
N GLY A 27 -53.09 53.18 -6.72
CA GLY A 27 -53.49 51.87 -6.21
C GLY A 27 -52.52 50.72 -6.48
N LEU A 28 -51.48 50.93 -7.32
CA LEU A 28 -50.60 49.86 -7.81
C LEU A 28 -49.12 49.98 -7.39
N SER A 29 -48.80 50.85 -6.43
CA SER A 29 -47.42 51.13 -5.97
C SER A 29 -47.22 50.91 -4.45
N LEU A 30 -48.18 50.25 -3.78
CA LEU A 30 -48.08 49.79 -2.39
C LEU A 30 -48.08 48.26 -2.27
N LEU A 31 -47.57 47.56 -3.28
CA LEU A 31 -47.03 46.22 -3.06
C LEU A 31 -45.74 46.37 -2.25
N THR A 32 -45.80 45.92 -1.00
CA THR A 32 -44.65 45.87 -0.09
C THR A 32 -43.55 44.99 -0.71
N GLY A 33 -42.29 45.39 -0.56
CA GLY A 33 -41.12 44.73 -1.16
C GLY A 33 -40.75 43.41 -0.49
N TRP A 34 -41.64 42.41 -0.55
CA TRP A 34 -41.33 41.05 -0.12
C TRP A 34 -40.41 40.37 -1.13
N ALA A 35 -39.37 39.70 -0.63
CA ALA A 35 -38.48 38.87 -1.42
C ALA A 35 -39.27 37.79 -2.18
N GLN A 36 -39.38 37.90 -3.51
CA GLN A 36 -40.11 36.91 -4.29
C GLN A 36 -39.35 35.59 -4.28
N THR A 37 -39.91 34.60 -3.57
CA THR A 37 -39.44 33.21 -3.60
C THR A 37 -40.03 32.52 -4.82
N SER A 38 -39.18 31.87 -5.62
CA SER A 38 -39.54 31.06 -6.78
C SER A 38 -39.13 29.61 -6.54
N TYR A 39 -40.09 28.69 -6.62
CA TYR A 39 -39.90 27.25 -6.44
C TYR A 39 -39.75 26.57 -7.81
N VAL A 40 -38.76 25.69 -7.94
CA VAL A 40 -38.38 25.08 -9.23
C VAL A 40 -38.06 23.60 -9.05
N THR A 41 -38.54 22.75 -9.94
CA THR A 41 -38.17 21.32 -10.03
C THR A 41 -37.80 20.99 -11.49
N PRO A 42 -37.07 19.89 -11.79
CA PRO A 42 -36.60 19.64 -13.15
C PRO A 42 -37.74 19.60 -14.19
N ALA A 43 -38.86 18.96 -13.86
CA ALA A 43 -40.05 18.85 -14.70
C ALA A 43 -41.13 19.93 -14.44
N GLY A 44 -41.02 20.68 -13.35
CA GLY A 44 -42.07 21.58 -12.87
C GLY A 44 -43.23 20.82 -12.20
N ALA A 45 -44.25 21.57 -11.74
CA ALA A 45 -45.46 21.02 -11.16
C ALA A 45 -46.68 21.95 -11.36
N GLY A 46 -47.88 21.39 -11.29
CA GLY A 46 -49.14 22.14 -11.25
C GLY A 46 -49.30 23.16 -12.38
N GLN A 47 -49.61 24.41 -12.01
CA GLN A 47 -49.76 25.53 -12.95
C GLN A 47 -48.43 26.23 -13.31
N GLN A 48 -47.29 25.71 -12.85
CA GLN A 48 -45.94 26.22 -13.15
C GLN A 48 -45.73 27.72 -12.86
N THR A 49 -46.44 28.27 -11.87
CA THR A 49 -46.32 29.67 -11.41
C THR A 49 -45.04 29.95 -10.63
N GLY A 50 -44.42 28.89 -10.08
CA GLY A 50 -43.27 28.99 -9.18
C GLY A 50 -43.60 29.52 -7.79
N THR A 51 -44.88 29.61 -7.40
CA THR A 51 -45.31 30.17 -6.10
C THR A 51 -45.06 29.25 -4.91
N ASP A 52 -44.96 27.95 -5.16
CA ASP A 52 -44.90 26.87 -4.18
C ASP A 52 -44.44 25.58 -4.89
N TRP A 53 -44.13 24.53 -4.12
CA TRP A 53 -43.69 23.24 -4.68
C TRP A 53 -44.76 22.51 -5.52
N ALA A 54 -46.05 22.72 -5.25
CA ALA A 54 -47.12 22.08 -6.02
C ALA A 54 -47.34 22.76 -7.39
N ASN A 55 -46.89 24.00 -7.54
CA ASN A 55 -46.93 24.79 -8.78
C ASN A 55 -45.53 25.19 -9.27
N ALA A 56 -44.50 24.40 -8.96
CA ALA A 56 -43.11 24.71 -9.25
C ALA A 56 -42.85 24.98 -10.75
N LEU A 57 -41.97 25.93 -11.05
CA LEU A 57 -41.46 26.16 -12.41
C LEU A 57 -40.67 24.93 -12.89
N PRO A 58 -40.70 24.60 -14.19
CA PRO A 58 -39.81 23.60 -14.77
C PRO A 58 -38.38 24.14 -14.84
N GLY A 59 -37.39 23.24 -14.78
CA GLY A 59 -35.97 23.60 -14.84
C GLY A 59 -35.59 24.36 -16.12
N THR A 60 -36.28 24.10 -17.23
CA THR A 60 -36.14 24.81 -18.50
C THR A 60 -36.56 26.29 -18.44
N ALA A 61 -37.38 26.69 -17.46
CA ALA A 61 -37.77 28.08 -17.22
C ALA A 61 -36.83 28.81 -16.25
N LEU A 62 -35.94 28.10 -15.53
CA LEU A 62 -35.08 28.68 -14.49
C LEU A 62 -34.23 29.84 -15.01
N GLN A 63 -33.53 29.65 -16.14
CA GLN A 63 -32.63 30.69 -16.68
C GLN A 63 -33.39 31.94 -17.16
N ALA A 64 -34.54 31.75 -17.84
CA ALA A 64 -35.40 32.87 -18.23
C ALA A 64 -35.98 33.60 -16.99
N ARG A 65 -36.26 32.87 -15.91
CA ARG A 65 -36.77 33.45 -14.66
C ARG A 65 -35.67 34.19 -13.91
N LEU A 66 -34.45 33.67 -13.82
CA LEU A 66 -33.27 34.35 -13.27
C LEU A 66 -33.02 35.68 -13.99
N ALA A 67 -33.04 35.70 -15.33
CA ALA A 67 -32.87 36.92 -16.12
C ALA A 67 -33.97 37.99 -15.89
N SER A 68 -35.08 37.64 -15.22
CA SER A 68 -36.16 38.55 -14.82
C SER A 68 -36.18 38.90 -13.32
N ALA A 69 -35.20 38.42 -12.55
CA ALA A 69 -35.18 38.55 -11.10
C ALA A 69 -34.51 39.86 -10.62
N THR A 70 -35.08 40.45 -9.57
CA THR A 70 -34.54 41.65 -8.90
C THR A 70 -33.71 41.28 -7.67
N PRO A 71 -32.82 42.17 -7.19
CA PRO A 71 -32.12 41.97 -5.92
C PRO A 71 -33.08 41.61 -4.77
N GLY A 72 -32.67 40.66 -3.92
CA GLY A 72 -33.50 40.09 -2.86
C GLY A 72 -34.42 38.94 -3.29
N ALA A 73 -34.55 38.63 -4.58
CA ALA A 73 -35.27 37.43 -5.03
C ALA A 73 -34.58 36.13 -4.56
N VAL A 74 -35.39 35.11 -4.29
CA VAL A 74 -34.95 33.82 -3.75
C VAL A 74 -35.41 32.69 -4.68
N PHE A 75 -34.53 31.76 -5.00
CA PHE A 75 -34.85 30.56 -5.78
C PHE A 75 -34.61 29.32 -4.93
N ARG A 76 -35.62 28.44 -4.84
CA ARG A 76 -35.51 27.11 -4.21
C ARG A 76 -35.58 26.05 -5.29
N LEU A 77 -34.48 25.32 -5.45
CA LEU A 77 -34.33 24.25 -6.43
C LEU A 77 -34.53 22.90 -5.73
N GLY A 78 -35.51 22.13 -6.18
CA GLY A 78 -35.73 20.76 -5.72
C GLY A 78 -34.65 19.79 -6.22
N ALA A 79 -34.73 18.54 -5.76
CA ALA A 79 -33.83 17.48 -6.18
C ALA A 79 -33.88 17.22 -7.69
N GLY A 80 -32.73 16.88 -8.28
CA GLY A 80 -32.56 16.51 -9.68
C GLY A 80 -31.63 17.45 -10.46
N LEU A 81 -31.68 17.28 -11.78
CA LEU A 81 -30.73 17.84 -12.75
C LEU A 81 -31.32 19.06 -13.47
N TYR A 82 -30.56 20.14 -13.52
CA TYR A 82 -30.91 21.39 -14.19
C TYR A 82 -29.82 21.72 -15.21
N LYS A 83 -30.23 22.07 -16.43
CA LYS A 83 -29.34 22.39 -17.56
C LYS A 83 -29.65 23.83 -18.03
N PRO A 84 -28.65 24.68 -18.30
CA PRO A 84 -28.89 26.10 -18.59
C PRO A 84 -29.53 26.32 -19.97
N ALA A 85 -29.40 25.36 -20.88
CA ALA A 85 -29.98 25.40 -22.22
C ALA A 85 -30.17 24.00 -22.82
N GLN A 86 -30.61 23.97 -24.08
CA GLN A 86 -30.70 22.78 -24.92
C GLN A 86 -29.38 22.54 -25.68
N ALA A 87 -29.20 21.32 -26.19
CA ALA A 87 -28.05 20.89 -26.98
C ALA A 87 -27.60 21.93 -28.03
N GLY A 88 -26.29 22.18 -28.12
CA GLY A 88 -25.69 23.12 -29.07
C GLY A 88 -25.70 24.60 -28.65
N LEU A 89 -26.46 25.00 -27.62
CA LEU A 89 -26.51 26.38 -27.12
C LEU A 89 -25.45 26.62 -26.02
N ARG A 90 -24.19 26.29 -26.31
CA ARG A 90 -23.08 26.20 -25.33
C ARG A 90 -22.81 27.48 -24.53
N ALA A 91 -22.99 28.65 -25.15
CA ALA A 91 -22.76 29.96 -24.57
C ALA A 91 -23.87 30.43 -23.60
N LEU A 92 -24.83 29.56 -23.28
CA LEU A 92 -25.85 29.79 -22.25
C LEU A 92 -25.49 29.08 -20.95
N SER A 93 -25.64 29.83 -19.86
CA SER A 93 -25.25 29.49 -18.49
C SER A 93 -26.34 29.95 -17.52
N PHE A 94 -26.35 29.44 -16.29
CA PHE A 94 -27.18 29.99 -15.22
C PHE A 94 -26.62 31.34 -14.76
N LEU A 95 -27.19 32.43 -15.26
CA LEU A 95 -26.79 33.79 -14.91
C LEU A 95 -27.52 34.19 -13.62
N ILE A 96 -26.80 34.26 -12.51
CA ILE A 96 -27.37 34.65 -11.20
C ILE A 96 -27.22 36.17 -11.03
N PRO A 97 -28.31 36.96 -11.02
CA PRO A 97 -28.20 38.42 -10.96
C PRO A 97 -27.71 38.93 -9.60
N SER A 98 -27.15 40.13 -9.62
CA SER A 98 -26.66 40.83 -8.42
C SER A 98 -27.73 40.90 -7.32
N GLY A 99 -27.41 40.38 -6.13
CA GLY A 99 -28.30 40.33 -4.97
C GLY A 99 -29.37 39.23 -4.99
N VAL A 100 -29.36 38.31 -5.96
CA VAL A 100 -30.26 37.14 -6.00
C VAL A 100 -29.65 35.96 -5.24
N GLN A 101 -30.50 35.17 -4.59
CA GLN A 101 -30.08 34.03 -3.77
C GLN A 101 -30.68 32.73 -4.31
N VAL A 102 -29.83 31.75 -4.63
CA VAL A 102 -30.22 30.46 -5.22
C VAL A 102 -29.81 29.32 -4.27
N TYR A 103 -30.79 28.52 -3.86
CA TYR A 103 -30.64 27.46 -2.87
C TYR A 103 -31.04 26.11 -3.45
N GLY A 104 -30.11 25.15 -3.45
CA GLY A 104 -30.34 23.76 -3.85
C GLY A 104 -30.45 22.79 -2.66
N GLY A 105 -30.63 21.51 -3.01
CA GLY A 105 -30.63 20.37 -2.10
C GLY A 105 -31.96 20.15 -1.37
N TYR A 106 -33.02 20.84 -1.77
CA TYR A 106 -34.37 20.59 -1.26
C TYR A 106 -34.93 19.26 -1.79
N GLN A 107 -35.79 18.58 -1.03
CA GLN A 107 -36.57 17.45 -1.56
C GLN A 107 -37.47 17.88 -2.72
N GLY A 108 -38.06 19.07 -2.65
CA GLY A 108 -38.91 19.68 -3.68
C GLY A 108 -40.22 18.97 -3.99
N SER A 109 -40.49 17.85 -3.31
CA SER A 109 -41.68 17.01 -3.44
C SER A 109 -41.84 16.13 -2.19
N GLY A 110 -42.89 15.30 -2.13
CA GLY A 110 -43.09 14.38 -1.01
C GLY A 110 -43.60 15.05 0.28
N PRO A 111 -43.40 14.42 1.46
CA PRO A 111 -43.98 14.88 2.72
C PRO A 111 -43.24 16.06 3.38
N ALA A 112 -42.00 16.34 2.98
CA ALA A 112 -41.16 17.41 3.54
C ALA A 112 -40.39 18.18 2.45
N PRO A 113 -41.09 18.80 1.46
CA PRO A 113 -40.45 19.33 0.26
C PRO A 113 -39.44 20.45 0.54
N ASP A 114 -39.63 21.23 1.60
CA ASP A 114 -38.70 22.26 2.08
C ASP A 114 -37.54 21.74 2.94
N GLN A 115 -37.45 20.43 3.20
CA GLN A 115 -36.28 19.85 3.85
C GLN A 115 -35.09 19.87 2.88
N ARG A 116 -33.97 20.46 3.32
CA ARG A 116 -32.66 20.37 2.64
C ARG A 116 -31.86 19.19 3.19
N VAL A 117 -31.03 18.59 2.35
CA VAL A 117 -29.98 17.64 2.78
C VAL A 117 -28.92 18.39 3.60
N ASN A 118 -28.21 17.70 4.50
CA ASN A 118 -27.15 18.32 5.30
C ASN A 118 -25.83 18.29 4.52
N PHE A 119 -25.34 19.45 4.07
CA PHE A 119 -24.28 19.56 3.06
C PHE A 119 -22.84 19.43 3.62
N ALA A 120 -22.59 18.37 4.39
CA ALA A 120 -21.26 18.04 4.85
C ALA A 120 -20.45 17.40 3.71
N ILE A 121 -19.82 18.26 2.90
CA ILE A 121 -18.76 17.97 1.90
C ILE A 121 -19.15 16.94 0.81
N ALA A 122 -18.28 16.73 -0.20
CA ALA A 122 -18.58 15.86 -1.36
C ALA A 122 -18.85 14.38 -1.06
N ASP A 123 -18.64 13.95 0.19
CA ASP A 123 -19.01 12.62 0.69
C ASP A 123 -20.53 12.51 0.93
N GLN A 124 -21.25 13.64 0.99
CA GLN A 124 -22.71 13.76 0.91
C GLN A 124 -23.11 14.89 -0.07
N PRO A 125 -22.99 14.65 -1.39
CA PRO A 125 -23.24 15.68 -2.40
C PRO A 125 -24.71 16.10 -2.43
N SER A 126 -24.97 17.36 -2.81
CA SER A 126 -26.33 17.89 -2.90
C SER A 126 -27.19 17.10 -3.89
N SER A 127 -28.47 16.94 -3.56
CA SER A 127 -29.48 16.37 -4.46
C SER A 127 -29.84 17.26 -5.64
N THR A 128 -29.38 18.52 -5.68
CA THR A 128 -29.56 19.46 -6.80
C THR A 128 -28.26 19.61 -7.59
N THR A 129 -28.30 19.30 -8.88
CA THR A 129 -27.16 19.44 -9.80
C THR A 129 -27.45 20.45 -10.89
N LEU A 130 -26.62 21.48 -10.99
CA LEU A 130 -26.50 22.33 -12.17
C LEU A 130 -25.46 21.69 -13.10
N SER A 131 -25.83 21.39 -14.35
CA SER A 131 -24.97 20.66 -15.28
C SER A 131 -24.79 21.36 -16.63
N GLY A 132 -23.55 21.37 -17.10
CA GLY A 132 -23.17 21.80 -18.44
C GLY A 132 -23.27 20.71 -19.52
N ASP A 133 -23.55 19.45 -19.18
CA ASP A 133 -23.94 18.44 -20.17
C ASP A 133 -25.30 18.83 -20.79
N ILE A 134 -25.31 19.62 -21.87
CA ILE A 134 -26.56 20.12 -22.49
C ILE A 134 -27.07 19.24 -23.63
N ASP A 135 -26.24 18.34 -24.17
CA ASP A 135 -26.61 17.39 -25.23
C ASP A 135 -26.98 15.99 -24.73
N ASN A 136 -26.73 15.69 -23.44
CA ASN A 136 -27.09 14.44 -22.73
C ASN A 136 -26.18 13.26 -23.10
N ASN A 137 -24.93 13.52 -23.51
CA ASN A 137 -23.98 12.50 -23.92
C ASN A 137 -23.15 11.91 -22.74
N ASN A 138 -23.24 12.51 -21.55
CA ASN A 138 -22.48 12.17 -20.33
C ASN A 138 -20.94 12.20 -20.49
N GLN A 139 -20.44 12.91 -21.51
CA GLN A 139 -19.03 13.22 -21.73
C GLN A 139 -18.71 14.66 -21.28
N LEU A 140 -17.44 15.03 -21.43
CA LEU A 140 -16.93 16.37 -21.15
C LEU A 140 -16.19 16.89 -22.40
N ASP A 141 -16.96 17.23 -23.42
CA ASP A 141 -16.51 17.52 -24.78
C ASP A 141 -17.14 18.79 -25.39
N GLY A 142 -17.14 18.89 -26.72
CA GLY A 142 -17.67 20.04 -27.47
C GLY A 142 -19.19 20.18 -27.44
N GLY A 143 -19.95 19.22 -26.90
CA GLY A 143 -21.40 19.34 -26.69
C GLY A 143 -21.77 20.21 -25.48
N ASN A 144 -20.93 20.21 -24.45
CA ASN A 144 -21.19 20.82 -23.14
C ASN A 144 -21.19 22.37 -23.16
N SER A 145 -21.93 23.01 -22.24
CA SER A 145 -21.88 24.46 -21.98
C SER A 145 -20.46 24.94 -21.65
N GLU A 146 -20.17 26.18 -22.01
CA GLU A 146 -18.88 26.84 -21.76
C GLU A 146 -18.71 27.19 -20.28
N HIS A 147 -19.75 27.77 -19.67
CA HIS A 147 -19.85 27.98 -18.22
C HIS A 147 -21.18 27.39 -17.73
N VAL A 148 -21.19 26.68 -16.60
CA VAL A 148 -22.47 26.21 -16.01
C VAL A 148 -23.19 27.36 -15.30
N VAL A 149 -22.45 28.18 -14.55
CA VAL A 149 -22.95 29.34 -13.80
C VAL A 149 -22.14 30.59 -14.15
N VAL A 150 -22.81 31.73 -14.26
CA VAL A 150 -22.18 33.04 -14.42
C VAL A 150 -22.67 34.00 -13.33
N PHE A 151 -21.75 34.70 -12.70
CA PHE A 151 -21.99 35.93 -11.95
C PHE A 151 -21.34 37.08 -12.72
N SER A 152 -22.04 38.20 -12.87
CA SER A 152 -21.48 39.45 -13.42
C SER A 152 -21.94 40.60 -12.54
N HIS A 153 -20.97 41.39 -12.07
CA HIS A 153 -21.17 42.50 -11.12
C HIS A 153 -22.05 42.14 -9.89
N ALA A 154 -21.83 40.95 -9.34
CA ALA A 154 -22.65 40.39 -8.26
C ALA A 154 -22.30 40.99 -6.89
N SER A 155 -23.28 41.54 -6.18
CA SER A 155 -23.08 42.11 -4.84
C SER A 155 -22.84 41.02 -3.77
N GLU A 156 -22.39 41.41 -2.59
CA GLU A 156 -22.18 40.49 -1.45
C GLU A 156 -23.45 39.79 -0.93
N GLN A 157 -24.64 40.25 -1.34
CA GLN A 157 -25.92 39.59 -1.05
C GLN A 157 -26.23 38.46 -2.05
N THR A 158 -25.44 38.31 -3.11
CA THR A 158 -25.63 37.25 -4.12
C THR A 158 -25.13 35.92 -3.56
N ARG A 159 -26.00 34.90 -3.54
CA ARG A 159 -25.71 33.60 -2.91
C ARG A 159 -26.02 32.45 -3.87
N LEU A 160 -25.12 31.48 -3.92
CA LEU A 160 -25.40 30.14 -4.41
C LEU A 160 -25.06 29.16 -3.28
N ASP A 161 -26.03 28.36 -2.85
CA ASP A 161 -25.92 27.49 -1.67
C ASP A 161 -26.45 26.08 -1.97
N GLY A 162 -25.63 25.06 -1.69
CA GLY A 162 -26.06 23.66 -1.68
C GLY A 162 -26.37 23.07 -3.05
N VAL A 163 -25.48 23.25 -4.03
CA VAL A 163 -25.58 22.65 -5.37
C VAL A 163 -24.32 21.90 -5.79
N VAL A 164 -24.48 20.88 -6.62
CA VAL A 164 -23.40 20.33 -7.45
C VAL A 164 -23.32 21.12 -8.75
N ILE A 165 -22.11 21.46 -9.21
CA ILE A 165 -21.83 22.17 -10.45
C ILE A 165 -20.85 21.31 -11.25
N THR A 166 -21.27 20.79 -12.40
CA THR A 166 -20.51 19.77 -13.13
C THR A 166 -20.69 19.85 -14.64
N GLY A 167 -19.76 19.29 -15.40
CA GLY A 167 -19.93 19.09 -16.84
C GLY A 167 -19.78 20.35 -17.68
N GLY A 168 -19.23 21.45 -17.15
CA GLY A 168 -18.88 22.63 -17.95
C GLY A 168 -17.53 22.50 -18.63
N ASN A 169 -17.41 22.96 -19.87
CA ASN A 169 -16.21 22.84 -20.71
C ASN A 169 -15.93 24.12 -21.51
N ALA A 170 -15.33 25.12 -20.87
CA ALA A 170 -14.95 26.38 -21.50
C ALA A 170 -13.87 26.12 -22.57
N TRP A 171 -14.13 26.52 -23.82
CA TRP A 171 -13.24 26.21 -24.94
C TRP A 171 -13.00 27.45 -25.83
N SER A 172 -11.79 27.57 -26.37
CA SER A 172 -11.42 28.68 -27.24
C SER A 172 -11.96 28.55 -28.67
N GLN A 173 -12.78 29.52 -29.10
CA GLN A 173 -12.83 29.93 -30.51
C GLN A 173 -12.15 31.29 -30.69
N PRO A 174 -11.31 31.46 -31.72
CA PRO A 174 -10.52 32.68 -31.88
C PRO A 174 -11.36 33.85 -32.40
N TYR A 175 -11.72 34.75 -31.48
CA TYR A 175 -12.08 36.15 -31.73
C TYR A 175 -13.44 36.45 -32.41
N ARG A 176 -14.27 37.28 -31.75
CA ARG A 176 -14.95 38.50 -32.29
C ARG A 176 -16.16 38.95 -31.44
N ASN A 177 -15.92 39.58 -30.30
CA ASN A 177 -16.74 40.75 -29.91
C ASN A 177 -16.01 41.66 -28.89
N PRO A 178 -15.76 42.95 -29.19
CA PRO A 178 -15.25 43.90 -28.20
C PRO A 178 -16.29 44.40 -27.18
N SER A 179 -17.57 44.06 -27.34
CA SER A 179 -18.68 44.54 -26.48
C SER A 179 -19.34 43.46 -25.62
N GLN A 180 -18.67 42.32 -25.42
CA GLN A 180 -19.12 41.23 -24.55
C GLN A 180 -17.89 40.61 -23.86
N LEU A 181 -18.06 40.22 -22.58
CA LEU A 181 -17.13 39.50 -21.69
C LEU A 181 -15.72 39.27 -22.25
N SER A 182 -14.77 40.08 -21.76
CA SER A 182 -13.47 40.31 -22.41
C SER A 182 -12.51 39.13 -22.35
N SER A 183 -12.38 38.46 -23.51
CA SER A 183 -11.16 37.82 -24.03
C SER A 183 -10.49 36.67 -23.24
N HIS A 184 -11.04 36.22 -22.11
CA HIS A 184 -10.40 35.18 -21.28
C HIS A 184 -11.26 33.91 -21.23
N ILE A 185 -10.71 32.80 -21.74
CA ILE A 185 -11.38 31.50 -21.75
C ILE A 185 -11.23 30.84 -20.37
N GLY A 186 -12.30 30.79 -19.59
CA GLY A 186 -12.18 30.20 -18.25
C GLY A 186 -13.44 30.11 -17.40
N GLY A 187 -13.38 29.34 -16.32
CA GLY A 187 -14.50 29.13 -15.40
C GLY A 187 -15.51 28.14 -15.95
N GLY A 188 -15.08 26.89 -16.20
CA GLY A 188 -15.94 25.85 -16.78
C GLY A 188 -17.18 25.57 -15.94
N GLY A 189 -17.01 25.39 -14.63
CA GLY A 189 -18.13 25.35 -13.68
C GLY A 189 -18.75 26.74 -13.48
N VAL A 190 -17.94 27.71 -13.06
CA VAL A 190 -18.36 29.04 -12.63
C VAL A 190 -17.43 30.12 -13.17
N TYR A 191 -18.01 31.13 -13.81
CA TYR A 191 -17.31 32.37 -14.18
C TYR A 191 -17.84 33.53 -13.32
N ASN A 192 -16.96 34.22 -12.60
CA ASN A 192 -17.27 35.43 -11.83
C ASN A 192 -16.59 36.65 -12.48
N ASP A 193 -17.40 37.45 -13.15
CA ASP A 193 -17.02 38.63 -13.89
C ASP A 193 -17.11 39.90 -13.01
N ALA A 194 -15.95 40.47 -12.68
CA ALA A 194 -15.80 41.80 -12.12
C ALA A 194 -15.07 42.76 -13.09
N TYR A 195 -15.09 42.52 -14.41
CA TYR A 195 -14.36 43.35 -15.37
C TYR A 195 -14.80 44.82 -15.31
N GLY A 196 -13.91 45.72 -14.90
CA GLY A 196 -14.21 47.15 -14.75
C GLY A 196 -15.21 47.51 -13.64
N GLY A 197 -15.48 46.61 -12.70
CA GLY A 197 -16.44 46.81 -11.60
C GLY A 197 -16.20 45.87 -10.41
N ASP A 198 -17.23 45.64 -9.61
CA ASP A 198 -17.13 44.77 -8.41
C ASP A 198 -18.00 43.52 -8.56
N SER A 199 -17.44 42.32 -8.36
CA SER A 199 -18.23 41.07 -8.25
C SER A 199 -17.74 40.18 -7.12
N SER A 200 -18.55 40.09 -6.07
CA SER A 200 -18.24 39.49 -4.77
C SER A 200 -19.36 38.56 -4.27
N PRO A 201 -19.82 37.57 -5.06
CA PRO A 201 -20.85 36.63 -4.61
C PRO A 201 -20.31 35.72 -3.49
N THR A 202 -21.19 34.95 -2.85
CA THR A 202 -20.79 33.82 -2.00
C THR A 202 -21.30 32.51 -2.57
N LEU A 203 -20.40 31.54 -2.69
CA LEU A 203 -20.73 30.13 -2.85
C LEU A 203 -20.60 29.46 -1.49
N GLU A 204 -21.59 28.68 -1.11
CA GLU A 204 -21.61 27.95 0.15
C GLU A 204 -22.10 26.51 -0.08
N ASN A 205 -21.58 25.53 0.65
CA ASN A 205 -22.07 24.14 0.60
C ASN A 205 -22.07 23.54 -0.82
N CYS A 206 -21.21 24.04 -1.72
CA CYS A 206 -21.21 23.70 -3.14
C CYS A 206 -20.15 22.64 -3.48
N LEU A 207 -20.41 21.84 -4.52
CA LEU A 207 -19.44 20.89 -5.08
C LEU A 207 -19.20 21.22 -6.55
N LEU A 208 -18.02 21.74 -6.88
CA LEU A 208 -17.57 21.99 -8.24
C LEU A 208 -16.71 20.80 -8.68
N VAL A 209 -17.28 19.93 -9.52
CA VAL A 209 -16.71 18.60 -9.84
C VAL A 209 -16.71 18.30 -11.32
N ASN A 210 -15.62 17.70 -11.82
CA ASN A 210 -15.46 17.29 -13.23
C ASN A 210 -15.76 18.43 -14.24
N ASN A 211 -15.31 19.66 -13.96
CA ASN A 211 -15.38 20.78 -14.89
C ASN A 211 -14.03 21.02 -15.57
N LYS A 212 -14.06 21.52 -16.80
CA LYS A 212 -12.88 21.68 -17.65
C LYS A 212 -12.83 23.05 -18.32
N THR A 213 -11.61 23.48 -18.64
CA THR A 213 -11.36 24.60 -19.55
C THR A 213 -10.12 24.33 -20.41
N SER A 214 -10.08 24.88 -21.62
CA SER A 214 -8.86 25.00 -22.44
C SER A 214 -8.07 26.28 -22.12
N GLY A 215 -8.19 26.79 -20.89
CA GLY A 215 -7.63 28.06 -20.44
C GLY A 215 -7.61 28.11 -18.91
N SER A 216 -8.30 29.08 -18.30
CA SER A 216 -8.18 29.40 -16.87
C SER A 216 -9.33 28.91 -15.98
N GLY A 217 -9.05 28.30 -14.83
CA GLY A 217 -10.07 27.97 -13.84
C GLY A 217 -11.03 26.86 -14.28
N GLY A 218 -10.67 25.59 -14.08
CA GLY A 218 -11.48 24.46 -14.52
C GLY A 218 -12.86 24.44 -13.86
N ALA A 219 -12.89 24.54 -12.53
CA ALA A 219 -14.12 24.76 -11.76
C ALA A 219 -14.54 26.22 -11.73
N LEU A 220 -13.61 27.15 -11.45
CA LEU A 220 -13.91 28.54 -11.10
C LEU A 220 -12.87 29.50 -11.69
N PHE A 221 -13.33 30.54 -12.37
CA PHE A 221 -12.52 31.69 -12.73
C PHE A 221 -13.11 32.97 -12.11
N ASN A 222 -12.30 33.65 -11.32
CA ASN A 222 -12.58 34.99 -10.78
C ASN A 222 -11.77 36.02 -11.58
N ASP A 223 -12.43 36.85 -12.38
CA ASP A 223 -11.81 37.87 -13.22
C ASP A 223 -12.03 39.27 -12.61
N LEU A 224 -10.94 39.96 -12.25
CA LEU A 224 -10.93 41.27 -11.60
C LEU A 224 -10.23 42.33 -12.44
N GLN A 225 -10.10 42.14 -13.76
CA GLN A 225 -9.49 43.12 -14.67
C GLN A 225 -10.09 44.52 -14.47
N ASN A 226 -9.28 45.48 -14.01
CA ASN A 226 -9.71 46.85 -13.69
C ASN A 226 -10.85 46.94 -12.64
N GLY A 227 -11.06 45.91 -11.82
CA GLY A 227 -12.19 45.78 -10.88
C GLY A 227 -11.79 45.21 -9.52
N SER A 228 -12.76 44.72 -8.73
CA SER A 228 -12.52 44.10 -7.42
C SER A 228 -13.38 42.85 -7.13
N SER A 229 -12.87 41.98 -6.26
CA SER A 229 -13.64 40.85 -5.74
C SER A 229 -13.34 40.54 -4.27
N ARG A 230 -14.43 40.34 -3.52
CA ARG A 230 -14.50 39.76 -2.17
C ARG A 230 -15.30 38.45 -2.19
N LEU A 231 -15.09 37.66 -3.25
CA LEU A 231 -15.68 36.32 -3.45
C LEU A 231 -15.46 35.44 -2.22
N LYS A 232 -16.54 34.84 -1.71
CA LYS A 232 -16.49 33.92 -0.56
C LYS A 232 -16.82 32.50 -1.01
N LEU A 233 -16.02 31.56 -0.53
CA LEU A 233 -16.19 30.12 -0.71
C LEU A 233 -16.26 29.51 0.70
N ILE A 234 -17.37 28.87 1.05
CA ILE A 234 -17.62 28.36 2.40
C ILE A 234 -18.09 26.91 2.27
N ASN A 235 -17.46 25.96 2.98
CA ASN A 235 -17.80 24.53 2.90
C ASN A 235 -17.89 24.04 1.43
N THR A 236 -16.98 24.50 0.55
CA THR A 236 -17.10 24.34 -0.90
C THR A 236 -15.97 23.48 -1.44
N ASP A 237 -16.33 22.40 -2.13
CA ASP A 237 -15.40 21.38 -2.62
C ASP A 237 -15.11 21.55 -4.11
N PHE A 238 -13.85 21.34 -4.48
CA PHE A 238 -13.30 21.43 -5.83
C PHE A 238 -12.60 20.11 -6.16
N ILE A 239 -13.24 19.25 -6.95
CA ILE A 239 -12.79 17.86 -7.16
C ILE A 239 -12.64 17.52 -8.65
N ASN A 240 -11.50 16.91 -9.03
CA ASN A 240 -11.24 16.41 -10.39
C ASN A 240 -11.41 17.45 -11.53
N ASN A 241 -11.23 18.74 -11.26
CA ASN A 241 -11.35 19.77 -12.30
C ASN A 241 -10.04 19.94 -13.08
N SER A 242 -10.11 20.45 -14.31
CA SER A 242 -8.97 20.51 -15.23
C SER A 242 -8.88 21.83 -16.00
N ALA A 243 -7.67 22.38 -16.13
CA ALA A 243 -7.40 23.64 -16.82
C ALA A 243 -6.04 23.63 -17.53
N GLU A 244 -5.73 24.69 -18.29
CA GLU A 244 -4.34 25.09 -18.53
C GLU A 244 -3.81 25.77 -17.24
N LEU A 245 -4.57 26.72 -16.70
CA LEU A 245 -4.16 27.63 -15.62
C LEU A 245 -5.14 27.57 -14.45
N GLY A 246 -4.74 27.08 -13.27
CA GLY A 246 -5.63 26.96 -12.10
C GLY A 246 -6.68 25.85 -12.28
N GLY A 247 -6.29 24.59 -12.04
CA GLY A 247 -7.12 23.41 -12.35
C GLY A 247 -8.48 23.42 -11.66
N ALA A 248 -8.53 23.83 -10.40
CA ALA A 248 -9.78 24.21 -9.74
C ALA A 248 -10.10 25.70 -9.96
N TRP A 249 -9.22 26.60 -9.51
CA TRP A 249 -9.52 28.02 -9.35
C TRP A 249 -8.43 28.92 -9.93
N TYR A 250 -8.80 29.79 -10.88
CA TYR A 250 -7.98 30.91 -11.32
C TYR A 250 -8.50 32.23 -10.74
N GLN A 251 -7.58 33.08 -10.24
CA GLN A 251 -7.85 34.45 -9.82
C GLN A 251 -6.99 35.40 -10.64
N TYR A 252 -7.61 36.27 -11.44
CA TYR A 252 -6.90 37.23 -12.28
C TYR A 252 -7.12 38.66 -11.82
N ALA A 253 -6.06 39.27 -11.30
CA ALA A 253 -6.04 40.61 -10.74
C ALA A 253 -5.11 41.50 -11.57
N ASP A 254 -5.53 41.84 -12.80
CA ASP A 254 -4.83 42.80 -13.65
C ASP A 254 -5.40 44.23 -13.49
N ASN A 255 -4.54 45.17 -13.11
CA ASN A 255 -4.85 46.56 -12.80
C ASN A 255 -6.04 46.74 -11.81
N SER A 256 -6.31 45.71 -10.99
CA SER A 256 -7.47 45.59 -10.10
C SER A 256 -7.42 46.53 -8.89
N SER A 257 -8.57 47.07 -8.47
CA SER A 257 -8.69 47.87 -7.25
C SER A 257 -8.64 47.04 -5.95
N GLY A 258 -8.86 45.71 -6.02
CA GLY A 258 -8.49 44.80 -4.92
C GLY A 258 -8.97 43.35 -5.08
N LEU A 259 -8.13 42.41 -4.62
CA LEU A 259 -8.42 40.97 -4.53
C LEU A 259 -8.41 40.56 -3.06
N SER A 260 -9.57 40.23 -2.49
CA SER A 260 -9.68 39.80 -1.09
C SER A 260 -10.69 38.66 -0.91
N SER A 261 -10.59 37.68 -1.81
CA SER A 261 -11.38 36.45 -1.77
C SER A 261 -11.06 35.62 -0.52
N LEU A 262 -12.07 34.95 0.03
CA LEU A 262 -11.97 34.14 1.26
C LEU A 262 -12.51 32.73 1.01
N ALA A 263 -11.64 31.73 1.12
CA ALA A 263 -12.00 30.32 1.18
C ALA A 263 -11.94 29.81 2.62
N THR A 264 -13.02 29.20 3.09
CA THR A 264 -13.14 28.62 4.44
C THR A 264 -13.73 27.21 4.34
N ASN A 265 -13.14 26.24 5.02
CA ASN A 265 -13.59 24.82 5.00
C ASN A 265 -13.70 24.22 3.58
N CYS A 266 -12.79 24.57 2.67
CA CYS A 266 -12.85 24.12 1.28
C CYS A 266 -11.86 22.97 1.01
N ARG A 267 -12.27 21.95 0.27
CA ARG A 267 -11.37 20.87 -0.20
C ARG A 267 -11.02 21.05 -1.67
N PHE A 268 -9.74 20.94 -2.00
CA PHE A 268 -9.22 20.93 -3.36
C PHE A 268 -8.53 19.58 -3.57
N LEU A 269 -9.20 18.66 -4.28
CA LEU A 269 -8.80 17.27 -4.46
C LEU A 269 -8.63 16.91 -5.94
N ASN A 270 -7.50 16.30 -6.30
CA ASN A 270 -7.24 15.73 -7.64
C ASN A 270 -7.42 16.71 -8.82
N ASN A 271 -7.27 18.02 -8.59
CA ASN A 271 -7.40 19.00 -9.67
C ASN A 271 -6.09 19.08 -10.48
N THR A 272 -6.23 19.33 -11.78
CA THR A 272 -5.15 19.17 -12.77
C THR A 272 -4.94 20.44 -13.60
N ALA A 273 -3.69 20.83 -13.82
CA ALA A 273 -3.36 21.99 -14.65
C ALA A 273 -2.05 21.81 -15.43
N GLN A 274 -1.75 22.74 -16.33
CA GLN A 274 -0.35 22.99 -16.70
C GLN A 274 0.36 23.76 -15.57
N ALA A 275 -0.26 24.81 -15.04
CA ALA A 275 0.27 25.57 -13.89
C ALA A 275 -0.80 25.89 -12.84
N GLY A 276 -0.49 25.65 -11.56
CA GLY A 276 -1.46 25.77 -10.44
C GLY A 276 -2.50 24.66 -10.47
N GLY A 277 -2.14 23.44 -10.05
CA GLY A 277 -3.01 22.26 -10.17
C GLY A 277 -4.35 22.41 -9.44
N ALA A 278 -4.35 22.99 -8.23
CA ALA A 278 -5.59 23.50 -7.61
C ALA A 278 -5.81 24.97 -7.96
N VAL A 279 -4.94 25.85 -7.48
CA VAL A 279 -5.14 27.31 -7.48
C VAL A 279 -4.03 27.99 -8.26
N TYR A 280 -4.38 28.93 -9.13
CA TYR A 280 -3.45 29.90 -9.68
C TYR A 280 -3.96 31.33 -9.42
N THR A 281 -3.18 32.10 -8.66
CA THR A 281 -3.43 33.54 -8.43
C THR A 281 -2.43 34.35 -9.27
N ALA A 282 -2.92 35.14 -10.21
CA ALA A 282 -2.13 35.97 -11.10
C ALA A 282 -2.45 37.46 -10.91
N VAL A 283 -1.44 38.21 -10.46
CA VAL A 283 -1.52 39.62 -10.11
C VAL A 283 -0.65 40.42 -11.07
N SER A 284 -1.22 41.45 -11.70
CA SER A 284 -0.57 42.25 -12.73
C SER A 284 -0.90 43.74 -12.54
N PHE A 285 0.13 44.58 -12.47
CA PHE A 285 -0.02 46.04 -12.38
C PHE A 285 0.88 46.71 -13.40
N GLU A 286 0.52 46.61 -14.68
CA GLU A 286 1.36 47.07 -15.80
C GLU A 286 1.21 48.56 -16.12
N PHE A 287 0.00 49.13 -15.99
CA PHE A 287 -0.28 50.50 -16.44
C PHE A 287 -1.01 51.38 -15.43
N SER A 288 -1.51 50.84 -14.31
CA SER A 288 -2.10 51.63 -13.22
C SER A 288 -1.04 52.22 -12.28
N SER A 289 -1.35 53.39 -11.70
CA SER A 289 -0.56 54.01 -10.62
C SER A 289 -0.97 53.54 -9.22
N GLY A 290 -1.72 52.44 -9.12
CA GLY A 290 -2.27 51.93 -7.87
C GLY A 290 -2.34 50.41 -7.87
N GLY A 291 -1.58 49.79 -6.96
CA GLY A 291 -1.81 48.41 -6.57
C GLY A 291 -2.96 48.36 -5.57
N GLY A 292 -4.06 47.68 -5.93
CA GLY A 292 -5.15 47.38 -5.01
C GLY A 292 -4.69 46.52 -3.84
N SER A 293 -5.52 46.38 -2.80
CA SER A 293 -5.20 45.42 -1.72
C SER A 293 -5.34 44.00 -2.25
N ILE A 294 -4.23 43.25 -2.27
CA ILE A 294 -4.16 41.85 -2.72
C ILE A 294 -3.92 40.97 -1.49
N ALA A 295 -5.02 40.48 -0.92
CA ALA A 295 -5.05 39.69 0.30
C ALA A 295 -6.05 38.51 0.23
N PRO A 296 -5.90 37.55 -0.72
CA PRO A 296 -6.71 36.34 -0.75
C PRO A 296 -6.32 35.39 0.39
N ARG A 297 -7.33 34.76 1.02
CA ARG A 297 -7.16 34.00 2.26
C ARG A 297 -7.83 32.63 2.19
N TYR A 298 -7.13 31.62 2.69
CA TYR A 298 -7.58 30.24 2.79
C TYR A 298 -7.51 29.82 4.25
N ILE A 299 -8.62 29.35 4.82
CA ILE A 299 -8.72 29.03 6.24
C ILE A 299 -9.32 27.64 6.40
N ASN A 300 -8.64 26.76 7.14
CA ASN A 300 -9.13 25.42 7.42
C ASN A 300 -9.44 24.61 6.14
N CYS A 301 -8.60 24.76 5.11
CA CYS A 301 -8.78 24.16 3.78
C CYS A 301 -7.78 23.03 3.53
N SER A 302 -8.16 22.02 2.73
CA SER A 302 -7.25 20.96 2.29
C SER A 302 -6.93 21.04 0.80
N PHE A 303 -5.68 20.82 0.46
CA PHE A 303 -5.17 20.73 -0.91
C PHE A 303 -4.49 19.36 -1.03
N ARG A 304 -5.19 18.38 -1.61
CA ARG A 304 -4.71 17.00 -1.71
C ARG A 304 -4.58 16.52 -3.17
N ALA A 305 -3.44 15.91 -3.48
CA ALA A 305 -3.21 15.21 -4.75
C ALA A 305 -3.48 16.05 -6.02
N ASN A 306 -3.33 17.37 -5.95
CA ASN A 306 -3.46 18.25 -7.10
C ASN A 306 -2.14 18.28 -7.88
N THR A 307 -2.22 18.31 -9.22
CA THR A 307 -1.05 18.11 -10.08
C THR A 307 -0.93 19.18 -11.15
N ALA A 308 0.27 19.72 -11.34
CA ALA A 308 0.60 20.63 -12.44
C ALA A 308 1.73 20.05 -13.31
N THR A 309 1.59 20.11 -14.64
CA THR A 309 2.61 19.54 -15.56
C THR A 309 3.84 20.43 -15.76
N ASP A 310 3.82 21.67 -15.28
CA ASP A 310 4.94 22.62 -15.29
C ASP A 310 5.28 23.09 -13.86
N ARG A 311 4.37 23.79 -13.19
CA ARG A 311 4.67 24.41 -11.87
C ARG A 311 3.46 24.60 -10.94
N GLY A 312 3.69 24.50 -9.64
CA GLY A 312 2.68 24.76 -8.60
C GLY A 312 1.61 23.68 -8.52
N GLY A 313 1.88 22.56 -7.86
CA GLY A 313 0.94 21.42 -7.81
C GLY A 313 -0.36 21.74 -7.07
N ALA A 314 -0.29 22.31 -5.86
CA ALA A 314 -1.46 22.96 -5.25
C ALA A 314 -1.58 24.42 -5.70
N PHE A 315 -0.55 25.24 -5.49
CA PHE A 315 -0.57 26.68 -5.74
C PHE A 315 0.47 27.12 -6.77
N TYR A 316 0.04 27.91 -7.75
CA TYR A 316 0.88 28.92 -8.38
C TYR A 316 0.44 30.32 -7.92
N THR A 317 1.38 31.15 -7.48
CA THR A 317 1.20 32.60 -7.33
C THR A 317 2.18 33.32 -8.24
N THR A 318 1.70 34.26 -9.07
CA THR A 318 2.57 35.24 -9.73
C THR A 318 2.15 36.66 -9.44
N SER A 319 3.12 37.53 -9.15
CA SER A 319 2.95 38.97 -9.02
C SER A 319 3.89 39.67 -9.99
N ARG A 320 3.35 40.50 -10.89
CA ARG A 320 4.15 41.31 -11.81
C ARG A 320 3.65 42.76 -11.88
N GLY A 321 4.53 43.71 -12.18
CA GLY A 321 4.09 45.09 -12.37
C GLY A 321 5.19 46.12 -12.54
N THR A 322 4.76 47.35 -12.83
CA THR A 322 5.59 48.53 -13.15
C THR A 322 5.66 49.53 -12.00
N ASN A 323 4.91 49.29 -10.92
CA ASN A 323 4.91 50.03 -9.66
C ASN A 323 5.12 49.08 -8.47
N SER A 324 5.52 49.61 -7.31
CA SER A 324 5.80 48.80 -6.11
C SER A 324 4.51 48.38 -5.40
N PHE A 325 4.36 47.08 -5.12
CA PHE A 325 3.21 46.51 -4.39
C PHE A 325 3.56 45.18 -3.72
N THR A 326 2.69 44.75 -2.80
CA THR A 326 2.76 43.44 -2.14
C THR A 326 1.45 42.67 -2.39
N ALA A 327 1.57 41.44 -2.89
CA ALA A 327 0.52 40.44 -2.81
C ALA A 327 0.77 39.54 -1.59
N LEU A 328 -0.23 39.41 -0.70
CA LEU A 328 -0.15 38.61 0.52
C LEU A 328 -1.20 37.49 0.49
N ILE A 329 -0.77 36.28 0.17
CA ILE A 329 -1.60 35.09 0.12
C ILE A 329 -1.47 34.39 1.48
N THR A 330 -2.53 34.33 2.28
CA THR A 330 -2.46 33.71 3.62
C THR A 330 -3.22 32.38 3.67
N LEU A 331 -2.52 31.32 4.08
CA LEU A 331 -3.10 30.03 4.43
C LEU A 331 -3.05 29.88 5.96
N LEU A 332 -4.20 29.64 6.58
CA LEU A 332 -4.32 29.38 8.02
C LEU A 332 -4.91 27.99 8.25
N ASN A 333 -4.26 27.18 9.08
CA ASN A 333 -4.71 25.82 9.42
C ASN A 333 -5.07 25.00 8.17
N CYS A 334 -4.27 25.15 7.10
CA CYS A 334 -4.46 24.42 5.86
C CYS A 334 -3.57 23.17 5.82
N THR A 335 -4.02 22.13 5.13
CA THR A 335 -3.22 20.93 4.87
C THR A 335 -2.92 20.82 3.38
N LEU A 336 -1.64 20.81 3.01
CA LEU A 336 -1.17 20.62 1.64
C LEU A 336 -0.45 19.27 1.58
N SER A 337 -1.07 18.27 0.92
CA SER A 337 -0.53 16.91 0.90
C SER A 337 -0.59 16.20 -0.46
N GLY A 338 0.46 15.50 -0.85
CA GLY A 338 0.46 14.68 -2.08
C GLY A 338 0.46 15.49 -3.38
N ASN A 339 0.67 16.81 -3.35
CA ASN A 339 0.57 17.66 -4.54
C ASN A 339 1.88 17.67 -5.32
N ALA A 340 1.80 17.58 -6.66
CA ALA A 340 2.95 17.31 -7.51
C ALA A 340 3.09 18.31 -8.67
N ALA A 341 4.32 18.79 -8.88
CA ALA A 341 4.72 19.55 -10.07
C ALA A 341 6.24 19.48 -10.27
N PRO A 342 6.75 19.60 -11.51
CA PRO A 342 8.20 19.70 -11.77
C PRO A 342 8.90 20.83 -11.01
N ARG A 343 8.20 21.92 -10.70
CA ARG A 343 8.67 22.99 -9.81
C ARG A 343 7.56 23.39 -8.81
N GLY A 344 7.81 23.28 -7.51
CA GLY A 344 6.87 23.68 -6.46
C GLY A 344 5.66 22.75 -6.34
N GLY A 345 5.83 21.56 -5.75
CA GLY A 345 4.77 20.57 -5.60
C GLY A 345 3.59 21.07 -4.77
N ALA A 346 3.84 21.70 -3.62
CA ALA A 346 2.80 22.42 -2.88
C ALA A 346 2.65 23.86 -3.40
N VAL A 347 3.72 24.65 -3.40
CA VAL A 347 3.68 26.07 -3.76
C VAL A 347 4.81 26.41 -4.74
N TYR A 348 4.44 27.04 -5.84
CA TYR A 348 5.34 27.79 -6.71
C TYR A 348 4.96 29.27 -6.69
N ASN A 349 5.93 30.17 -6.44
CA ASN A 349 5.67 31.59 -6.22
C ASN A 349 6.68 32.48 -6.95
N THR A 350 6.22 33.50 -7.68
CA THR A 350 7.10 34.36 -8.50
C THR A 350 6.75 35.84 -8.39
N ALA A 351 7.79 36.69 -8.31
CA ALA A 351 7.67 38.15 -8.28
C ALA A 351 8.54 38.78 -9.38
N VAL A 352 7.95 39.58 -10.28
CA VAL A 352 8.63 40.12 -11.46
C VAL A 352 8.40 41.63 -11.64
N PRO A 353 9.41 42.49 -11.41
CA PRO A 353 9.32 43.91 -11.75
C PRO A 353 9.48 44.08 -13.27
N LEU A 354 8.58 44.83 -13.90
CA LEU A 354 8.54 45.00 -15.35
C LEU A 354 9.28 46.27 -15.84
N PHE A 355 9.68 47.16 -14.92
CA PHE A 355 10.61 48.27 -15.19
C PHE A 355 11.72 48.37 -14.14
N VAL A 356 12.87 48.91 -14.57
CA VAL A 356 14.09 49.08 -13.74
C VAL A 356 14.12 50.40 -12.93
N ARG A 357 12.96 51.01 -12.67
CA ARG A 357 12.83 52.35 -12.05
C ARG A 357 12.46 52.31 -10.55
N ALA A 358 13.34 51.76 -9.71
CA ALA A 358 13.14 51.60 -8.26
C ALA A 358 11.83 50.88 -7.86
N VAL A 359 11.39 49.90 -8.66
CA VAL A 359 10.16 49.13 -8.47
C VAL A 359 10.41 47.91 -7.58
N LEU A 360 9.63 47.74 -6.51
CA LEU A 360 9.69 46.56 -5.64
C LEU A 360 8.36 45.80 -5.68
N VAL A 361 8.36 44.65 -6.36
CA VAL A 361 7.23 43.71 -6.38
C VAL A 361 7.47 42.62 -5.35
N ILE A 362 6.52 42.41 -4.44
CA ILE A 362 6.57 41.36 -3.43
C ILE A 362 5.41 40.39 -3.66
N SER A 363 5.72 39.10 -3.75
CA SER A 363 4.75 38.01 -3.81
C SER A 363 4.98 37.13 -2.58
N GLN A 364 4.10 37.22 -1.57
CA GLN A 364 4.28 36.56 -0.28
C GLN A 364 3.17 35.52 -0.05
N VAL A 365 3.57 34.29 0.27
CA VAL A 365 2.69 33.19 0.69
C VAL A 365 3.04 32.85 2.14
N ASP A 366 2.09 33.06 3.05
CA ASP A 366 2.26 32.80 4.49
C ASP A 366 1.49 31.55 4.92
N LEU A 367 2.21 30.56 5.46
CA LEU A 367 1.67 29.30 5.96
C LEU A 367 1.58 29.35 7.49
N LEU A 368 0.37 29.57 8.03
CA LEU A 368 0.14 29.73 9.46
C LEU A 368 -0.56 28.49 10.03
N ASN A 369 -0.01 27.85 11.06
CA ASN A 369 -0.52 26.58 11.62
C ASN A 369 -0.72 25.44 10.56
N CYS A 370 -0.04 25.50 9.42
CA CYS A 370 -0.29 24.58 8.29
C CYS A 370 0.48 23.27 8.40
N ILE A 371 -0.01 22.23 7.72
CA ILE A 371 0.75 21.01 7.42
C ILE A 371 1.13 20.99 5.93
N VAL A 372 2.38 20.68 5.63
CA VAL A 372 2.90 20.42 4.27
C VAL A 372 3.57 19.05 4.29
N TRP A 373 2.98 18.06 3.63
CA TRP A 373 3.46 16.65 3.65
C TRP A 373 3.45 16.00 2.26
N ASN A 374 4.48 15.24 1.90
CA ASN A 374 4.52 14.48 0.64
C ASN A 374 4.22 15.33 -0.63
N ASN A 375 4.85 16.50 -0.76
CA ASN A 375 4.79 17.36 -1.95
C ASN A 375 6.17 17.51 -2.63
N GLY A 376 7.14 16.65 -2.28
CA GLY A 376 8.44 16.55 -2.94
C GLY A 376 9.62 17.16 -2.17
N GLY A 377 9.54 17.27 -0.84
CA GLY A 377 10.65 17.69 0.02
C GLY A 377 11.17 19.08 -0.34
N SER A 378 12.41 19.19 -0.83
CA SER A 378 12.99 20.45 -1.29
C SER A 378 12.32 21.07 -2.52
N ASN A 379 11.49 20.32 -3.25
CA ASN A 379 10.63 20.84 -4.31
C ASN A 379 9.22 21.20 -3.82
N ALA A 380 8.86 20.97 -2.54
CA ALA A 380 7.51 21.27 -2.04
C ALA A 380 7.18 22.77 -2.14
N LEU A 381 8.12 23.64 -1.75
CA LEU A 381 7.96 25.09 -1.69
C LEU A 381 9.09 25.75 -2.51
N VAL A 382 8.73 26.44 -3.60
CA VAL A 382 9.69 27.05 -4.53
C VAL A 382 9.32 28.51 -4.80
N ASN A 383 10.30 29.39 -4.60
CA ASN A 383 10.22 30.79 -5.00
C ASN A 383 11.18 31.05 -6.18
N ASP A 384 10.75 31.81 -7.18
CA ASP A 384 11.62 32.32 -8.25
C ASP A 384 11.78 33.84 -8.08
N ASP A 385 12.94 34.26 -7.55
CA ASP A 385 13.30 35.66 -7.31
C ASP A 385 13.83 36.32 -8.59
N TYR A 386 13.43 37.58 -8.83
CA TYR A 386 14.00 38.34 -9.94
C TYR A 386 15.44 38.76 -9.62
N VAL A 387 16.41 38.08 -10.25
CA VAL A 387 17.85 38.35 -10.13
C VAL A 387 18.15 39.78 -10.58
N ARG A 388 18.37 40.67 -9.60
CA ARG A 388 18.58 42.11 -9.84
C ARG A 388 19.86 42.36 -10.67
N PRO A 389 19.79 43.04 -11.83
CA PRO A 389 20.99 43.48 -12.54
C PRO A 389 21.82 44.45 -11.69
N PRO A 390 23.17 44.40 -11.74
CA PRO A 390 24.02 45.34 -11.01
C PRO A 390 23.68 46.80 -11.32
N GLY A 391 23.46 47.61 -10.28
CA GLY A 391 23.07 49.03 -10.40
C GLY A 391 21.56 49.29 -10.54
N VAL A 392 20.72 48.25 -10.69
CA VAL A 392 19.26 48.39 -10.73
C VAL A 392 18.68 48.34 -9.30
N THR A 393 17.94 49.37 -8.92
CA THR A 393 17.26 49.49 -7.61
C THR A 393 15.90 48.77 -7.55
N SER A 394 15.50 48.13 -8.64
CA SER A 394 14.23 47.38 -8.73
C SER A 394 14.45 45.90 -8.38
N GLY A 395 13.44 45.25 -7.83
CA GLY A 395 13.48 43.84 -7.44
C GLY A 395 12.11 43.19 -7.42
N GLY A 396 12.10 41.88 -7.64
CA GLY A 396 10.96 41.00 -7.40
C GLY A 396 11.37 40.00 -6.34
N LEU A 397 10.61 39.91 -5.26
CA LEU A 397 10.89 39.01 -4.13
C LEU A 397 9.74 38.02 -3.92
N GLY A 398 10.01 36.73 -4.10
CA GLY A 398 9.13 35.62 -3.78
C GLY A 398 9.38 35.12 -2.37
N PHE A 399 8.45 35.38 -1.46
CA PHE A 399 8.48 34.84 -0.11
C PHE A 399 7.50 33.67 0.03
N CYS A 400 8.00 32.52 0.48
CA CYS A 400 7.16 31.52 1.13
C CYS A 400 7.61 31.47 2.60
N SER A 401 6.73 31.89 3.51
CA SER A 401 6.98 31.88 4.95
C SER A 401 6.14 30.81 5.64
N SER A 402 6.58 30.34 6.81
CA SER A 402 5.77 29.46 7.66
C SER A 402 5.93 29.84 9.13
N THR A 403 4.82 29.85 9.87
CA THR A 403 4.79 30.14 11.31
C THR A 403 4.01 29.03 12.00
N ASN A 404 4.67 28.35 12.95
CA ASN A 404 4.11 27.23 13.70
C ASN A 404 3.59 26.10 12.78
N GLY A 405 4.29 25.83 11.68
CA GLY A 405 3.92 24.79 10.70
C GLY A 405 4.53 23.42 10.99
N LEU A 406 3.99 22.39 10.35
CA LEU A 406 4.52 21.02 10.32
C LEU A 406 4.86 20.65 8.87
N LEU A 407 6.14 20.47 8.58
CA LEU A 407 6.66 20.47 7.20
C LEU A 407 7.43 19.19 6.89
N GLU A 408 7.29 18.67 5.68
CA GLU A 408 8.11 17.56 5.17
C GLU A 408 9.61 17.88 5.16
N ALA A 409 10.43 16.87 5.44
CA ALA A 409 11.88 17.00 5.49
C ALA A 409 12.44 17.57 4.17
N GLY A 410 13.25 18.62 4.30
CA GLY A 410 13.87 19.31 3.17
C GLY A 410 13.07 20.48 2.58
N ALA A 411 11.82 20.70 2.99
CA ALA A 411 11.02 21.85 2.53
C ALA A 411 11.73 23.19 2.81
N VAL A 412 11.85 24.02 1.76
CA VAL A 412 12.63 25.27 1.81
C VAL A 412 11.71 26.47 2.04
N LEU A 413 12.01 27.28 3.06
CA LEU A 413 11.31 28.52 3.36
C LEU A 413 12.21 29.72 3.08
N THR A 414 11.62 30.86 2.71
CA THR A 414 12.33 32.15 2.68
C THR A 414 12.49 32.71 4.11
N SER A 415 11.55 32.41 5.00
CA SER A 415 11.58 32.79 6.43
C SER A 415 10.58 31.95 7.25
N GLY A 416 10.71 31.97 8.59
CA GLY A 416 9.70 31.35 9.46
C GLY A 416 10.12 31.18 10.92
N THR A 417 9.16 30.90 11.80
CA THR A 417 9.40 30.56 13.22
C THR A 417 8.57 29.35 13.65
N ASP A 418 9.04 28.65 14.69
CA ASP A 418 8.30 27.59 15.40
C ASP A 418 7.87 26.39 14.54
N ASN A 419 8.43 26.27 13.33
CA ASN A 419 8.17 25.17 12.41
C ASN A 419 8.88 23.89 12.87
N ARG A 420 8.22 22.75 12.66
CA ARG A 420 8.76 21.41 12.96
C ARG A 420 8.80 20.58 11.69
N PHE A 421 9.90 19.86 11.48
CA PHE A 421 10.09 19.04 10.28
C PHE A 421 9.85 17.56 10.58
N ILE A 422 9.21 16.85 9.65
CA ILE A 422 8.80 15.45 9.76
C ILE A 422 9.31 14.61 8.57
N THR A 423 9.67 13.37 8.86
CA THR A 423 10.13 12.35 7.89
C THR A 423 9.08 11.28 7.62
N SER A 424 7.86 11.44 8.14
CA SER A 424 6.78 10.47 8.06
C SER A 424 5.41 11.15 8.09
N SER A 425 4.38 10.45 7.60
CA SER A 425 3.02 10.97 7.56
C SER A 425 2.51 11.34 8.96
N PRO A 426 1.85 12.51 9.13
CA PRO A 426 1.14 12.87 10.34
C PRO A 426 -0.34 12.41 10.30
N PHE A 427 -0.73 11.64 9.27
CA PHE A 427 -2.11 11.24 8.99
C PHE A 427 -2.30 9.73 9.11
N ALA A 428 -3.54 9.31 9.40
CA ALA A 428 -3.91 7.91 9.62
C ALA A 428 -3.78 7.03 8.35
N SER A 429 -3.72 7.62 7.15
CA SER A 429 -3.35 6.96 5.89
C SER A 429 -2.98 8.00 4.83
N GLU A 430 -2.42 7.60 3.68
CA GLU A 430 -2.25 8.52 2.54
C GLU A 430 -3.59 8.88 1.85
N GLU A 431 -4.66 8.12 2.11
CA GLU A 431 -6.00 8.39 1.58
C GLU A 431 -6.80 9.41 2.41
N SER A 432 -6.45 9.61 3.69
CA SER A 432 -7.19 10.44 4.63
C SER A 432 -6.28 11.46 5.30
N LEU A 433 -6.72 12.73 5.38
CA LEU A 433 -5.97 13.79 6.10
C LEU A 433 -6.38 13.91 7.57
N GLN A 434 -7.14 12.95 8.10
CA GLN A 434 -7.34 12.81 9.54
C GLN A 434 -6.01 12.48 10.21
N LEU A 435 -5.72 13.12 11.33
CA LEU A 435 -4.46 12.95 12.06
C LEU A 435 -4.38 11.54 12.69
N ASP A 436 -3.21 10.92 12.63
CA ASP A 436 -2.97 9.63 13.30
C ASP A 436 -2.82 9.80 14.83
N ALA A 437 -3.02 8.71 15.57
CA ALA A 437 -2.57 8.63 16.95
C ALA A 437 -1.05 8.90 17.03
N CYS A 438 -0.63 9.62 18.06
CA CYS A 438 0.74 10.14 18.24
C CYS A 438 1.21 11.15 17.17
N SER A 439 0.34 11.62 16.26
CA SER A 439 0.70 12.60 15.24
C SER A 439 1.25 13.90 15.86
N PRO A 440 2.41 14.41 15.39
CA PRO A 440 3.01 15.64 15.92
C PRO A 440 2.20 16.91 15.58
N ALA A 441 1.14 16.81 14.77
CA ALA A 441 0.20 17.90 14.55
C ALA A 441 -0.69 18.19 15.77
N ILE A 442 -0.93 17.20 16.63
CA ILE A 442 -1.95 17.25 17.68
C ILE A 442 -1.55 18.21 18.81
N ASN A 443 -2.50 19.07 19.21
CA ASN A 443 -2.44 20.08 20.25
C ASN A 443 -1.24 21.06 20.11
N ALA A 444 -0.77 21.24 18.88
CA ALA A 444 0.42 22.02 18.54
C ALA A 444 0.12 23.29 17.72
N GLY A 445 -1.14 23.60 17.42
CA GLY A 445 -1.56 24.81 16.74
C GLY A 445 -1.69 26.03 17.65
N SER A 446 -1.53 27.22 17.06
CA SER A 446 -1.66 28.50 17.76
C SER A 446 -3.09 29.03 17.70
N THR A 447 -3.82 28.91 18.82
CA THR A 447 -5.16 29.48 19.01
C THR A 447 -5.18 31.00 18.82
N ALA A 448 -4.07 31.68 19.10
CA ALA A 448 -3.94 33.12 18.88
C ALA A 448 -3.97 33.48 17.37
N LEU A 449 -3.20 32.77 16.54
CA LEU A 449 -3.20 32.98 15.07
C LEU A 449 -4.54 32.58 14.44
N TYR A 450 -5.18 31.53 14.97
CA TYR A 450 -6.49 31.09 14.47
C TYR A 450 -7.60 32.09 14.79
N THR A 451 -7.59 32.65 16.01
CA THR A 451 -8.60 33.61 16.47
C THR A 451 -8.42 34.99 15.83
N SER A 452 -7.20 35.50 15.69
CA SER A 452 -6.94 36.83 15.11
C SER A 452 -7.36 36.95 13.64
N LEU A 453 -7.50 35.81 12.96
CA LEU A 453 -7.91 35.70 11.57
C LEU A 453 -9.37 35.24 11.39
N ASN A 454 -10.15 35.13 12.48
CA ASN A 454 -11.54 34.68 12.49
C ASN A 454 -11.74 33.27 11.91
N GLY A 455 -10.94 32.30 12.36
CA GLY A 455 -11.11 30.90 11.96
C GLY A 455 -12.47 30.30 12.39
N PRO A 456 -13.08 29.41 11.59
CA PRO A 456 -14.37 28.79 11.90
C PRO A 456 -14.34 27.94 13.18
N ALA A 457 -15.50 27.79 13.82
CA ALA A 457 -15.66 27.02 15.05
C ALA A 457 -15.52 25.50 14.87
N THR A 458 -15.56 25.02 13.62
CA THR A 458 -15.41 23.59 13.27
C THR A 458 -14.15 23.33 12.44
N ASP A 459 -13.67 22.09 12.50
CA ASP A 459 -12.68 21.56 11.56
C ASP A 459 -13.32 21.22 10.20
N LEU A 460 -12.50 20.72 9.27
CA LEU A 460 -12.93 20.37 7.90
C LEU A 460 -13.77 19.09 7.82
N ALA A 461 -13.90 18.34 8.92
CA ALA A 461 -14.85 17.24 9.07
C ALA A 461 -16.15 17.66 9.80
N GLY A 462 -16.28 18.94 10.18
CA GLY A 462 -17.43 19.47 10.91
C GLY A 462 -17.40 19.24 12.43
N ASN A 463 -16.30 18.70 12.96
CA ASN A 463 -16.10 18.52 14.40
C ASN A 463 -15.70 19.83 15.08
N ALA A 464 -15.67 19.89 16.41
CA ALA A 464 -15.19 21.06 17.14
C ALA A 464 -13.69 21.32 16.86
N ARG A 465 -13.33 22.56 16.51
CA ARG A 465 -11.96 22.97 16.10
C ARG A 465 -10.95 23.17 17.24
N ILE A 466 -11.40 23.02 18.49
CA ILE A 466 -10.55 23.02 19.68
C ILE A 466 -11.04 21.83 20.53
N PHE A 467 -10.27 20.74 20.53
CA PHE A 467 -10.63 19.51 21.21
C PHE A 467 -9.60 19.07 22.27
N PRO A 468 -10.05 18.65 23.48
CA PRO A 468 -11.39 18.82 24.03
C PRO A 468 -11.69 20.32 24.30
N THR A 469 -12.90 20.64 24.76
CA THR A 469 -13.29 22.03 25.08
C THR A 469 -12.30 22.69 26.05
N GLY A 470 -11.59 23.72 25.58
CA GLY A 470 -10.53 24.41 26.35
C GLY A 470 -9.11 23.83 26.18
N GLY A 471 -8.93 22.86 25.29
CA GLY A 471 -7.63 22.35 24.85
C GLY A 471 -6.90 23.29 23.89
N LYS A 472 -5.96 22.74 23.10
CA LYS A 472 -5.29 23.45 22.01
C LYS A 472 -5.72 22.86 20.67
N LEU A 473 -5.82 23.71 19.66
CA LEU A 473 -6.09 23.24 18.30
C LEU A 473 -4.89 22.51 17.68
N ASP A 474 -5.18 21.64 16.73
CA ASP A 474 -4.22 20.87 15.97
C ASP A 474 -3.72 21.62 14.72
N LEU A 475 -2.59 21.20 14.16
CA LEU A 475 -2.11 21.75 12.89
C LEU A 475 -2.91 21.22 11.69
N GLY A 476 -2.99 22.03 10.64
CA GLY A 476 -3.73 21.69 9.42
C GLY A 476 -5.24 21.77 9.60
N ALA A 477 -5.97 21.18 8.65
CA ALA A 477 -7.41 21.40 8.45
C ALA A 477 -8.34 20.50 9.29
N TYR A 478 -7.79 19.52 10.01
CA TYR A 478 -8.55 18.56 10.82
C TYR A 478 -8.15 18.68 12.30
N GLU A 479 -9.02 18.22 13.19
CA GLU A 479 -8.83 18.23 14.64
C GLU A 479 -9.11 16.82 15.22
N TYR A 480 -8.14 16.26 15.94
CA TYR A 480 -8.16 14.90 16.47
C TYR A 480 -9.12 14.75 17.66
N GLN A 481 -10.31 14.18 17.40
CA GLN A 481 -11.42 14.11 18.37
C GLN A 481 -11.29 13.02 19.47
N GLN A 482 -10.07 12.56 19.82
CA GLN A 482 -9.88 11.62 20.92
C GLN A 482 -9.07 12.24 22.07
N ALA A 483 -9.54 12.04 23.30
CA ALA A 483 -8.97 12.66 24.51
C ALA A 483 -7.56 12.14 24.89
N SER A 484 -7.02 11.16 24.17
CA SER A 484 -5.65 10.67 24.30
C SER A 484 -4.95 10.77 22.95
N ALA A 485 -4.19 11.85 22.76
CA ALA A 485 -3.44 12.13 21.54
C ALA A 485 -2.44 11.02 21.17
N CYS A 486 -1.90 10.31 22.17
CA CYS A 486 -1.01 9.17 22.01
C CYS A 486 -1.20 8.22 23.21
N PRO A 487 -1.41 6.91 23.01
CA PRO A 487 -1.61 5.97 24.11
C PRO A 487 -0.34 5.83 24.95
N THR A 488 -0.48 6.04 26.26
CA THR A 488 0.64 6.22 27.21
C THR A 488 1.41 4.94 27.58
N ALA A 489 1.08 3.80 26.98
CA ALA A 489 1.71 2.50 27.28
C ALA A 489 1.70 1.56 26.06
N LEU A 490 2.48 1.91 25.03
CA LEU A 490 2.80 1.01 23.91
C LEU A 490 3.45 -0.28 24.44
N ARG A 491 3.01 -1.45 23.97
CA ARG A 491 3.66 -2.74 24.28
C ARG A 491 3.41 -3.78 23.18
N VAL A 492 4.35 -4.71 22.98
CA VAL A 492 4.04 -5.97 22.28
C VAL A 492 3.36 -6.91 23.27
N THR A 493 2.27 -7.55 22.84
CA THR A 493 1.40 -8.38 23.70
C THR A 493 1.57 -9.87 23.47
N GLN A 494 1.80 -10.27 22.22
CA GLN A 494 2.01 -11.66 21.79
C GLN A 494 2.76 -11.68 20.45
N TYR A 495 3.28 -12.84 20.08
CA TYR A 495 3.76 -13.15 18.74
C TYR A 495 2.86 -14.19 18.09
N ARG A 496 2.54 -14.03 16.81
CA ARG A 496 1.84 -15.05 16.02
C ARG A 496 2.76 -15.63 14.96
N LEU A 497 2.75 -16.95 14.85
CA LEU A 497 3.38 -17.69 13.77
C LEU A 497 2.43 -17.66 12.58
N ILE A 498 2.90 -17.20 11.42
CA ILE A 498 2.11 -17.05 10.19
C ILE A 498 2.59 -18.06 9.13
N ASN A 499 1.68 -18.64 8.37
CA ASN A 499 1.94 -19.39 7.15
C ASN A 499 2.17 -18.40 6.00
N ALA A 500 3.40 -18.33 5.47
CA ALA A 500 3.76 -17.40 4.39
C ALA A 500 3.36 -17.88 2.98
N ASP A 501 2.79 -19.08 2.84
CA ASP A 501 2.17 -19.54 1.59
C ASP A 501 0.66 -19.18 1.52
N THR A 502 0.05 -18.72 2.62
CA THR A 502 -1.41 -18.48 2.72
C THR A 502 -1.83 -17.26 3.56
N ASP A 503 -0.88 -16.49 4.10
CA ASP A 503 -1.07 -15.35 5.01
C ASP A 503 -1.92 -15.63 6.26
N GLN A 504 -2.09 -16.90 6.65
CA GLN A 504 -2.95 -17.31 7.76
C GLN A 504 -2.15 -17.58 9.04
N PRO A 505 -2.66 -17.18 10.23
CA PRO A 505 -2.06 -17.57 11.50
C PRO A 505 -2.07 -19.09 11.72
N ILE A 506 -0.91 -19.65 12.05
CA ILE A 506 -0.72 -21.04 12.48
C ILE A 506 -0.98 -21.16 13.99
N GLY A 507 -0.55 -20.17 14.79
CA GLY A 507 -0.69 -20.19 16.25
C GLY A 507 0.09 -19.07 16.93
N GLU A 508 0.16 -19.11 18.27
CA GLU A 508 0.95 -18.18 19.09
C GLU A 508 2.36 -18.71 19.36
N LEU A 509 3.38 -17.85 19.26
CA LEU A 509 4.77 -18.17 19.59
C LEU A 509 5.08 -17.74 21.03
N THR A 510 4.91 -18.65 21.97
CA THR A 510 5.06 -18.41 23.41
C THR A 510 6.51 -18.61 23.90
N PRO A 511 6.89 -18.06 25.09
CA PRO A 511 8.20 -18.31 25.69
C PRO A 511 8.45 -19.81 25.93
N GLY A 512 9.55 -20.34 25.40
CA GLY A 512 9.91 -21.75 25.49
C GLY A 512 9.29 -22.65 24.41
N ALA A 513 8.58 -22.09 23.42
CA ALA A 513 7.94 -22.85 22.36
C ALA A 513 8.93 -23.73 21.57
N VAL A 514 8.43 -24.88 21.10
CA VAL A 514 9.18 -25.84 20.27
C VAL A 514 8.51 -25.97 18.91
N LEU A 515 9.12 -25.37 17.89
CA LEU A 515 8.63 -25.38 16.51
C LEU A 515 9.17 -26.62 15.78
N ASN A 516 8.39 -27.69 15.75
CA ASN A 516 8.74 -28.89 14.98
C ASN A 516 8.27 -28.76 13.52
N LEU A 517 9.23 -28.65 12.59
CA LEU A 517 9.00 -28.41 11.16
C LEU A 517 8.35 -29.59 10.42
N THR A 518 8.25 -30.77 11.04
CA THR A 518 7.47 -31.91 10.50
C THR A 518 6.00 -31.89 10.92
N SER A 519 5.59 -30.95 11.79
CA SER A 519 4.20 -30.81 12.26
C SER A 519 3.55 -29.46 11.95
N LEU A 520 4.27 -28.53 11.32
CA LEU A 520 3.71 -27.28 10.80
C LEU A 520 3.04 -27.53 9.43
N PRO A 521 2.01 -26.76 9.04
CA PRO A 521 1.37 -26.88 7.73
C PRO A 521 2.28 -26.44 6.56
N THR A 522 3.37 -25.74 6.85
CA THR A 522 4.42 -25.36 5.91
C THR A 522 5.76 -25.19 6.63
N ARG A 523 6.85 -25.07 5.86
CA ARG A 523 8.17 -24.62 6.30
C ARG A 523 8.44 -23.15 5.97
N HIS A 524 7.59 -22.51 5.15
CA HIS A 524 7.63 -21.09 4.84
C HIS A 524 6.80 -20.31 5.87
N ILE A 525 7.46 -19.76 6.88
CA ILE A 525 6.79 -19.07 7.99
C ILE A 525 7.22 -17.61 8.10
N ASN A 526 6.40 -16.78 8.74
CA ASN A 526 6.79 -15.46 9.24
C ASN A 526 6.30 -15.30 10.69
N ILE A 527 6.72 -14.25 11.39
CA ILE A 527 6.31 -13.98 12.76
C ILE A 527 5.75 -12.55 12.84
N GLN A 528 4.45 -12.44 13.14
CA GLN A 528 3.76 -11.18 13.39
C GLN A 528 3.91 -10.78 14.87
N ALA A 529 4.29 -9.53 15.15
CA ALA A 529 4.14 -8.93 16.49
C ALA A 529 2.76 -8.27 16.61
N VAL A 530 2.04 -8.54 17.71
CA VAL A 530 0.74 -7.92 18.00
C VAL A 530 0.91 -6.92 19.14
N THR A 531 0.61 -5.65 18.89
CA THR A 531 0.77 -4.57 19.87
C THR A 531 -0.52 -4.23 20.62
N GLU A 532 -0.37 -3.57 21.77
CA GLU A 532 -1.38 -2.66 22.31
C GLU A 532 -0.77 -1.25 22.31
N PRO A 533 -1.43 -0.23 21.73
CA PRO A 533 -2.58 -0.32 20.82
C PRO A 533 -2.32 -1.26 19.63
N ALA A 534 -3.39 -1.71 18.95
CA ALA A 534 -3.29 -2.62 17.80
C ALA A 534 -2.49 -2.04 16.61
N THR A 535 -2.36 -0.70 16.53
CA THR A 535 -1.50 0.03 15.60
C THR A 535 -0.59 0.98 16.37
N THR A 536 0.69 1.03 16.02
CA THR A 536 1.75 1.88 16.58
C THR A 536 2.63 2.43 15.46
N GLY A 537 3.48 3.42 15.73
CA GLY A 537 4.33 4.03 14.71
C GLY A 537 5.29 3.04 14.02
N SER A 538 5.94 2.15 14.77
CA SER A 538 6.70 1.01 14.21
C SER A 538 7.01 -0.07 15.26
N VAL A 539 7.50 -1.22 14.83
CA VAL A 539 8.07 -2.28 15.67
C VAL A 539 9.47 -2.64 15.18
N VAL A 540 10.47 -2.46 16.05
CA VAL A 540 11.86 -2.87 15.81
C VAL A 540 12.06 -4.30 16.34
N PHE A 541 12.37 -5.21 15.44
CA PHE A 541 12.63 -6.62 15.68
C PHE A 541 14.13 -6.93 15.73
N SER A 542 14.49 -7.80 16.67
CA SER A 542 15.83 -8.37 16.85
C SER A 542 15.72 -9.87 17.05
N LEU A 543 15.99 -10.65 16.00
CA LEU A 543 16.12 -12.11 16.07
C LEU A 543 17.60 -12.48 16.23
N SER A 544 17.86 -13.43 17.12
CA SER A 544 19.19 -13.95 17.42
C SER A 544 19.14 -15.46 17.71
N GLY A 545 20.29 -16.13 17.67
CA GLY A 545 20.41 -17.58 17.83
C GLY A 545 21.00 -18.22 16.58
N GLN A 546 20.43 -19.34 16.13
CA GLN A 546 20.89 -20.11 14.97
C GLN A 546 20.85 -19.31 13.64
N GLN A 547 19.92 -18.36 13.51
CA GLN A 547 19.98 -17.30 12.49
C GLN A 547 19.67 -15.95 13.17
N THR A 548 20.14 -14.87 12.55
CA THR A 548 19.95 -13.50 13.03
C THR A 548 19.17 -12.66 12.03
N ASN A 549 18.32 -11.77 12.51
CA ASN A 549 17.65 -10.75 11.71
C ASN A 549 17.51 -9.45 12.53
N GLN A 550 17.55 -8.30 11.87
CA GLN A 550 17.24 -6.99 12.45
C GLN A 550 16.32 -6.29 11.44
N ASN A 551 15.06 -6.07 11.81
CA ASN A 551 14.07 -5.45 10.93
C ASN A 551 13.29 -4.36 11.69
N THR A 552 12.82 -3.35 10.98
CA THR A 552 12.00 -2.27 11.56
C THR A 552 10.74 -2.11 10.73
N GLU A 553 9.70 -2.84 11.09
CA GLU A 553 8.44 -2.77 10.36
C GLU A 553 7.63 -1.55 10.84
N THR A 554 7.13 -0.79 9.87
CA THR A 554 6.44 0.49 10.07
C THR A 554 4.95 0.38 9.73
N VAL A 555 4.56 -0.53 8.85
CA VAL A 555 3.15 -0.74 8.48
C VAL A 555 2.58 -1.91 9.28
N ALA A 556 1.32 -1.80 9.72
CA ALA A 556 0.60 -2.95 10.27
C ALA A 556 0.10 -3.81 9.10
N PRO A 557 0.33 -5.14 9.07
CA PRO A 557 0.72 -6.00 10.19
C PRO A 557 2.24 -6.15 10.42
N TYR A 558 2.75 -5.75 11.59
CA TYR A 558 4.19 -5.79 11.88
C TYR A 558 4.79 -7.21 11.80
N ALA A 559 5.55 -7.48 10.75
CA ALA A 559 6.15 -8.78 10.44
C ALA A 559 7.68 -8.78 10.60
N LEU A 560 8.23 -9.84 11.21
CA LEU A 560 9.67 -9.99 11.45
C LEU A 560 10.49 -9.99 10.15
N PHE A 561 9.98 -10.63 9.10
CA PHE A 561 10.61 -10.63 7.77
C PHE A 561 9.90 -9.69 6.78
N SER A 562 9.10 -8.74 7.29
CA SER A 562 8.21 -7.84 6.55
C SER A 562 7.12 -8.56 5.72
N ASP A 563 6.19 -7.75 5.23
CA ASP A 563 5.08 -8.13 4.36
C ASP A 563 4.89 -7.09 3.23
N ASN A 564 3.91 -7.31 2.37
CA ASN A 564 3.41 -6.33 1.42
C ASN A 564 1.87 -6.29 1.46
N GLN A 565 1.31 -5.40 2.28
CA GLN A 565 -0.15 -5.26 2.46
C GLN A 565 -0.82 -6.56 2.99
N GLY A 566 -0.09 -7.32 3.80
CA GLY A 566 -0.52 -8.60 4.37
C GLY A 566 -0.01 -9.85 3.65
N ASP A 567 0.68 -9.72 2.51
CA ASP A 567 1.45 -10.78 1.82
C ASP A 567 2.79 -10.99 2.55
N TYR A 568 2.90 -12.02 3.39
CA TYR A 568 4.03 -12.20 4.31
C TYR A 568 5.24 -12.84 3.62
N GLN A 569 6.42 -12.22 3.72
CA GLN A 569 7.63 -12.82 3.15
C GLN A 569 8.03 -14.12 3.87
N ALA A 570 8.42 -15.13 3.11
CA ALA A 570 8.74 -16.47 3.61
C ALA A 570 10.13 -16.55 4.27
N TRP A 571 10.19 -16.98 5.53
CA TRP A 571 11.40 -17.45 6.19
C TRP A 571 11.34 -18.96 6.42
N THR A 572 12.41 -19.67 6.07
CA THR A 572 12.62 -21.07 6.47
C THR A 572 13.60 -21.11 7.64
N PRO A 573 13.17 -21.48 8.85
CA PRO A 573 14.05 -21.59 10.01
C PRO A 573 14.96 -22.82 9.90
N ALA A 574 16.18 -22.70 10.41
CA ALA A 574 17.07 -23.84 10.63
C ALA A 574 16.80 -24.49 12.01
N ALA A 575 17.08 -25.78 12.17
CA ALA A 575 17.02 -26.42 13.48
C ALA A 575 18.05 -25.80 14.45
N GLY A 576 17.62 -25.45 15.67
CA GLY A 576 18.44 -24.74 16.66
C GLY A 576 17.60 -23.86 17.60
N SER A 577 18.26 -23.19 18.54
CA SER A 577 17.60 -22.27 19.49
C SER A 577 17.67 -20.82 19.02
N TYR A 578 16.64 -20.06 19.36
CA TYR A 578 16.42 -18.66 18.95
C TYR A 578 15.96 -17.81 20.13
N SER A 579 16.21 -16.50 20.04
CA SER A 579 15.65 -15.46 20.89
C SER A 579 15.22 -14.29 20.03
N LEU A 580 13.95 -13.90 20.15
CA LEU A 580 13.31 -12.84 19.41
C LEU A 580 12.82 -11.75 20.37
N THR A 581 13.26 -10.51 20.15
CA THR A 581 12.76 -9.32 20.83
C THR A 581 12.11 -8.38 19.83
N ALA A 582 10.96 -7.81 20.17
CA ALA A 582 10.26 -6.81 19.39
C ALA A 582 9.88 -5.65 20.29
N THR A 583 10.29 -4.45 19.89
CA THR A 583 10.13 -3.20 20.64
C THR A 583 9.22 -2.27 19.86
N PRO A 584 8.05 -1.86 20.38
CA PRO A 584 7.17 -0.93 19.69
C PRO A 584 7.61 0.52 19.94
N TYR A 585 7.40 1.37 18.94
CA TYR A 585 7.80 2.76 18.93
C TYR A 585 6.63 3.65 18.50
N ALA A 586 6.52 4.82 19.14
CA ALA A 586 5.44 5.78 18.88
C ALA A 586 5.55 6.46 17.51
N GLY A 587 6.78 6.55 16.97
CA GLY A 587 7.04 7.01 15.62
C GLY A 587 7.51 5.86 14.70
N PRO A 588 7.40 6.04 13.38
CA PRO A 588 7.86 5.07 12.39
C PRO A 588 9.39 4.99 12.31
N GLY A 589 9.92 3.93 11.70
CA GLY A 589 11.37 3.74 11.56
C GLY A 589 12.13 3.60 12.89
N GLY A 590 11.48 3.18 13.98
CA GLY A 590 12.08 3.05 15.31
C GLY A 590 12.28 4.37 16.05
N THR A 591 11.39 5.34 15.85
CA THR A 591 11.53 6.71 16.40
C THR A 591 10.48 7.06 17.47
N GLY A 592 10.67 8.19 18.16
CA GLY A 592 9.72 8.65 19.19
C GLY A 592 9.84 7.90 20.52
N ALA A 593 8.73 7.81 21.26
CA ALA A 593 8.69 7.14 22.56
C ALA A 593 8.79 5.62 22.41
N ILE A 594 9.66 5.00 23.21
CA ILE A 594 9.89 3.55 23.22
C ILE A 594 8.86 2.89 24.15
N GLY A 595 8.15 1.89 23.66
CA GLY A 595 7.23 1.07 24.44
C GLY A 595 7.89 -0.12 25.14
N THR A 596 7.07 -0.92 25.83
CA THR A 596 7.52 -2.15 26.49
C THR A 596 7.78 -3.24 25.45
N PRO A 597 9.02 -3.75 25.31
CA PRO A 597 9.33 -4.84 24.39
C PRO A 597 8.83 -6.18 24.93
N LEU A 598 8.59 -7.13 24.03
CA LEU A 598 8.39 -8.54 24.37
C LEU A 598 9.57 -9.36 23.85
N THR A 599 10.16 -10.20 24.70
CA THR A 599 11.21 -11.15 24.32
C THR A 599 10.70 -12.58 24.51
N VAL A 600 10.83 -13.43 23.49
CA VAL A 600 10.58 -14.88 23.56
C VAL A 600 11.81 -15.64 23.09
N SER A 601 12.17 -16.69 23.84
CA SER A 601 13.12 -17.71 23.37
C SER A 601 12.34 -18.93 22.90
N PHE A 602 12.75 -19.53 21.79
CA PHE A 602 12.12 -20.73 21.23
C PHE A 602 13.17 -21.66 20.61
N THR A 603 12.80 -22.91 20.33
CA THR A 603 13.68 -23.89 19.65
C THR A 603 12.98 -24.48 18.45
N VAL A 604 13.68 -24.56 17.33
CA VAL A 604 13.24 -25.18 16.09
C VAL A 604 13.80 -26.59 16.03
N LEU A 605 12.94 -27.57 15.76
CA LEU A 605 13.32 -28.96 15.53
C LEU A 605 13.01 -29.36 14.10
N ASP A 606 13.99 -29.98 13.45
CA ASP A 606 13.82 -30.61 12.14
C ASP A 606 14.28 -32.07 12.21
N PRO A 607 13.48 -32.96 12.83
CA PRO A 607 13.82 -34.38 12.89
C PRO A 607 13.70 -35.00 11.48
N PRO A 608 14.59 -35.94 11.10
CA PRO A 608 14.45 -36.67 9.84
C PRO A 608 13.08 -37.37 9.81
N SER A 609 12.41 -37.29 8.67
CA SER A 609 11.13 -37.96 8.44
C SER A 609 11.26 -39.47 8.69
N GLY A 610 10.29 -40.06 9.40
CA GLY A 610 10.28 -41.46 9.83
C GLY A 610 10.08 -42.50 8.72
N GLN A 611 10.65 -42.24 7.55
CA GLN A 611 10.56 -43.04 6.33
C GLN A 611 11.53 -44.22 6.45
N GLN A 612 11.01 -45.44 6.29
CA GLN A 612 11.80 -46.67 6.40
C GLN A 612 11.36 -47.69 5.35
N LEU A 613 12.29 -48.55 4.93
CA LEU A 613 12.01 -49.70 4.08
C LEU A 613 11.81 -50.93 4.97
N SER A 614 10.62 -51.54 4.92
CA SER A 614 10.21 -52.59 5.85
C SER A 614 10.57 -54.00 5.38
N GLN A 615 10.39 -54.30 4.09
CA GLN A 615 10.64 -55.63 3.51
C GLN A 615 11.06 -55.56 2.03
N PHE A 616 11.81 -56.56 1.58
CA PHE A 616 11.92 -56.90 0.15
C PHE A 616 11.05 -58.11 -0.18
N TRP A 617 10.30 -58.04 -1.27
CA TRP A 617 9.50 -59.16 -1.78
C TRP A 617 9.99 -59.58 -3.17
N LEU A 618 10.26 -60.88 -3.33
CA LEU A 618 10.54 -61.48 -4.62
C LEU A 618 9.23 -61.68 -5.38
N ILE A 619 9.14 -61.13 -6.58
CA ILE A 619 7.94 -61.14 -7.43
C ILE A 619 8.14 -62.08 -8.61
N ASN A 620 7.08 -62.77 -9.03
CA ASN A 620 6.99 -63.50 -10.29
C ASN A 620 6.60 -62.50 -11.40
N ALA A 621 7.54 -62.17 -12.29
CA ALA A 621 7.35 -61.21 -13.38
C ALA A 621 6.59 -61.78 -14.61
N GLU A 622 6.02 -62.99 -14.52
CA GLU A 622 5.07 -63.54 -15.49
C GLU A 622 3.63 -63.51 -14.97
N THR A 623 3.40 -63.10 -13.71
CA THR A 623 2.07 -63.09 -13.07
C THR A 623 1.84 -61.93 -12.10
N ASP A 624 2.82 -61.05 -11.92
CA ASP A 624 2.85 -59.92 -10.98
C ASP A 624 2.58 -60.29 -9.50
N GLN A 625 2.75 -61.56 -9.15
CA GLN A 625 2.43 -62.08 -7.81
C GLN A 625 3.68 -62.20 -6.94
N PRO A 626 3.58 -61.85 -5.63
CA PRO A 626 4.64 -62.13 -4.67
C PRO A 626 4.86 -63.64 -4.51
N ILE A 627 6.12 -64.06 -4.60
CA ILE A 627 6.56 -65.45 -4.38
C ILE A 627 6.87 -65.65 -2.89
N ARG A 628 7.73 -64.80 -2.32
CA ARG A 628 8.13 -64.79 -0.90
C ARG A 628 8.90 -63.52 -0.54
N GLU A 629 9.02 -63.26 0.75
CA GLU A 629 9.96 -62.28 1.30
C GLU A 629 11.42 -62.69 1.06
N LEU A 630 12.28 -61.71 0.74
CA LEU A 630 13.72 -61.87 0.52
C LEU A 630 14.47 -61.32 1.75
N THR A 631 14.91 -62.22 2.61
CA THR A 631 15.61 -61.90 3.86
C THR A 631 17.13 -61.97 3.71
N ASP A 632 17.87 -61.39 4.66
CA ASP A 632 19.33 -61.55 4.73
C ASP A 632 19.73 -63.03 4.94
N GLY A 633 20.87 -63.42 4.36
CA GLY A 633 21.40 -64.78 4.36
C GLY A 633 20.63 -65.81 3.52
N GLN A 634 19.59 -65.42 2.77
CA GLN A 634 18.66 -66.36 2.15
C GLN A 634 19.22 -67.06 0.89
N GLU A 635 18.99 -68.36 0.75
CA GLU A 635 19.27 -69.11 -0.49
C GLU A 635 18.06 -69.10 -1.44
N LEU A 636 18.29 -68.69 -2.70
CA LEU A 636 17.28 -68.62 -3.76
C LEU A 636 17.51 -69.73 -4.80
N ASP A 637 16.79 -70.83 -4.67
CA ASP A 637 16.94 -72.00 -5.54
C ASP A 637 16.03 -71.95 -6.76
N LEU A 638 16.61 -71.63 -7.93
CA LEU A 638 15.93 -71.51 -9.23
C LEU A 638 15.32 -72.82 -9.76
N SER A 639 15.52 -73.96 -9.07
CA SER A 639 14.81 -75.21 -9.35
C SER A 639 13.51 -75.38 -8.57
N LYS A 640 13.22 -74.49 -7.60
CA LYS A 640 12.06 -74.55 -6.69
C LYS A 640 11.11 -73.35 -6.83
N LEU A 641 11.40 -72.42 -7.74
CA LEU A 641 10.56 -71.25 -8.02
C LEU A 641 9.52 -71.56 -9.12
N PRO A 642 8.37 -70.85 -9.14
CA PRO A 642 7.37 -71.01 -10.20
C PRO A 642 7.83 -70.47 -11.57
N THR A 643 8.85 -69.59 -11.58
CA THR A 643 9.40 -68.95 -12.78
C THR A 643 10.92 -68.73 -12.62
N ARG A 644 11.56 -68.26 -13.70
CA ARG A 644 12.89 -67.64 -13.68
C ARG A 644 12.88 -66.14 -13.99
N GLN A 645 11.75 -65.58 -14.42
CA GLN A 645 11.59 -64.14 -14.59
C GLN A 645 11.14 -63.53 -13.27
N LEU A 646 12.06 -62.87 -12.59
CA LEU A 646 11.89 -62.39 -11.22
C LEU A 646 12.06 -60.86 -11.19
N ASN A 647 11.41 -60.21 -10.23
CA ASN A 647 11.70 -58.83 -9.85
C ASN A 647 11.74 -58.74 -8.31
N ILE A 648 12.23 -57.64 -7.75
CA ILE A 648 12.28 -57.41 -6.30
C ILE A 648 11.58 -56.10 -5.98
N ARG A 649 10.46 -56.19 -5.26
CA ARG A 649 9.69 -55.04 -4.78
C ARG A 649 10.19 -54.60 -3.41
N ALA A 650 10.34 -53.30 -3.19
CA ALA A 650 10.49 -52.71 -1.87
C ALA A 650 9.11 -52.39 -1.26
N LEU A 651 8.93 -52.67 0.02
CA LEU A 651 7.82 -52.18 0.84
C LEU A 651 8.36 -51.08 1.77
N THR A 652 7.62 -49.99 1.91
CA THR A 652 8.03 -48.81 2.69
C THR A 652 6.93 -48.40 3.66
N GLU A 653 7.34 -47.72 4.72
CA GLU A 653 6.44 -47.04 5.66
C GLU A 653 6.86 -45.55 5.70
N PRO A 654 5.98 -44.60 5.30
CA PRO A 654 4.70 -44.83 4.64
C PRO A 654 4.83 -45.54 3.27
N ALA A 655 3.72 -46.12 2.80
CA ALA A 655 3.65 -46.85 1.53
C ALA A 655 3.82 -45.92 0.31
N ASP A 656 3.37 -44.67 0.42
CA ASP A 656 3.54 -43.63 -0.60
C ASP A 656 4.77 -42.77 -0.29
N LEU A 657 5.74 -42.76 -1.20
CA LEU A 657 6.98 -41.99 -1.11
C LEU A 657 7.33 -41.33 -2.46
N GLY A 658 8.26 -40.37 -2.43
CA GLY A 658 8.74 -39.70 -3.64
C GLY A 658 9.63 -40.60 -4.51
N SER A 659 10.52 -41.39 -3.91
CA SER A 659 11.28 -42.43 -4.65
C SER A 659 11.97 -43.45 -3.73
N VAL A 660 12.43 -44.55 -4.33
CA VAL A 660 13.34 -45.53 -3.72
C VAL A 660 14.54 -45.76 -4.65
N VAL A 661 15.75 -45.56 -4.13
CA VAL A 661 17.00 -45.81 -4.85
C VAL A 661 17.52 -47.20 -4.48
N PHE A 662 17.61 -48.09 -5.46
CA PHE A 662 18.12 -49.45 -5.33
C PHE A 662 19.58 -49.55 -5.82
N SER A 663 20.36 -50.41 -5.17
CA SER A 663 21.70 -50.83 -5.62
C SER A 663 21.91 -52.32 -5.36
N LEU A 664 21.79 -53.13 -6.41
CA LEU A 664 22.18 -54.53 -6.44
C LEU A 664 23.68 -54.65 -6.77
N SER A 665 24.38 -55.57 -6.11
CA SER A 665 25.78 -55.88 -6.35
C SER A 665 26.07 -57.36 -6.08
N GLY A 666 27.25 -57.84 -6.49
CA GLY A 666 27.69 -59.23 -6.29
C GLY A 666 27.93 -59.93 -7.63
N ARG A 667 27.25 -61.06 -7.88
CA ARG A 667 27.37 -61.80 -9.15
C ARG A 667 26.95 -60.97 -10.37
N GLN A 668 25.94 -60.12 -10.22
CA GLN A 668 25.58 -59.07 -11.17
C GLN A 668 25.34 -57.77 -10.37
N SER A 669 25.53 -56.62 -11.00
CA SER A 669 25.30 -55.31 -10.39
C SER A 669 24.30 -54.50 -11.19
N TYR A 670 23.40 -53.79 -10.51
CA TYR A 670 22.36 -52.96 -11.11
C TYR A 670 21.98 -51.81 -10.17
N GLN A 671 21.60 -50.66 -10.70
CA GLN A 671 21.08 -49.53 -9.93
C GLN A 671 19.81 -49.02 -10.59
N GLN A 672 18.81 -48.67 -9.77
CA GLN A 672 17.53 -48.13 -10.22
C GLN A 672 17.08 -47.02 -9.27
N VAL A 673 16.44 -45.99 -9.81
CA VAL A 673 15.75 -44.95 -9.04
C VAL A 673 14.28 -45.03 -9.39
N GLU A 674 13.51 -45.72 -8.56
CA GLU A 674 12.08 -45.92 -8.83
C GLU A 674 11.24 -44.82 -8.17
N ASN A 675 10.27 -44.29 -8.92
CA ASN A 675 9.56 -43.04 -8.61
C ASN A 675 8.07 -43.24 -8.32
N VAL A 676 7.54 -44.42 -8.58
CA VAL A 676 6.11 -44.74 -8.43
C VAL A 676 5.99 -46.02 -7.61
N ALA A 677 5.03 -46.06 -6.68
CA ALA A 677 4.67 -47.30 -6.01
C ALA A 677 3.88 -48.19 -7.00
N PRO A 678 4.26 -49.47 -7.20
CA PRO A 678 5.02 -50.32 -6.29
C PRO A 678 6.53 -50.49 -6.59
N PHE A 679 7.37 -49.67 -5.95
CA PHE A 679 8.82 -49.58 -6.18
C PHE A 679 9.53 -50.91 -6.46
N ALA A 680 10.00 -51.09 -7.69
CA ALA A 680 10.59 -52.32 -8.21
C ALA A 680 12.06 -52.13 -8.63
N LEU A 681 12.92 -53.08 -8.25
CA LEU A 681 14.36 -53.07 -8.56
C LEU A 681 14.63 -53.03 -10.07
N PHE A 682 13.85 -53.74 -10.87
CA PHE A 682 13.99 -53.77 -12.34
C PHE A 682 12.88 -52.99 -13.06
N THR A 683 12.24 -52.03 -12.37
CA THR A 683 11.06 -51.25 -12.80
C THR A 683 9.77 -52.07 -12.93
N ASP A 684 8.65 -51.36 -12.98
CA ASP A 684 7.32 -51.86 -13.33
C ASP A 684 6.58 -50.83 -14.20
N ASN A 685 5.40 -51.18 -14.71
CA ASN A 685 4.49 -50.26 -15.40
C ASN A 685 3.06 -50.37 -14.83
N GLY A 686 2.85 -49.84 -13.62
CA GLY A 686 1.55 -49.86 -12.94
C GLY A 686 1.23 -51.21 -12.29
N GLY A 687 2.26 -51.92 -11.84
CA GLY A 687 2.19 -53.26 -11.28
C GLY A 687 2.51 -54.41 -12.24
N ASP A 688 2.74 -54.13 -13.53
CA ASP A 688 3.32 -55.05 -14.53
C ASP A 688 4.84 -55.04 -14.38
N TYR A 689 5.43 -56.08 -13.77
CA TYR A 689 6.85 -56.09 -13.36
C TYR A 689 7.77 -56.57 -14.48
N ALA A 690 8.82 -55.82 -14.80
CA ALA A 690 9.81 -56.29 -15.79
C ALA A 690 10.61 -57.50 -15.27
N GLY A 691 10.88 -58.48 -16.13
CA GLY A 691 11.52 -59.74 -15.76
C GLY A 691 13.05 -59.71 -15.79
N TRP A 692 13.68 -60.08 -14.68
CA TRP A 692 15.11 -60.37 -14.55
C TRP A 692 15.35 -61.85 -14.23
N THR A 693 16.27 -62.49 -14.97
CA THR A 693 16.77 -63.82 -14.64
C THR A 693 18.12 -63.70 -13.91
N PRO A 694 18.21 -64.04 -12.61
CA PRO A 694 19.47 -64.01 -11.88
C PRO A 694 20.46 -65.11 -12.32
N GLU A 695 21.74 -64.80 -12.25
CA GLU A 695 22.83 -65.78 -12.35
C GLU A 695 23.08 -66.49 -11.02
N LEU A 696 23.79 -67.62 -11.06
CA LEU A 696 24.17 -68.35 -9.84
C LEU A 696 25.36 -67.66 -9.14
N GLY A 697 25.22 -67.41 -7.84
CA GLY A 697 26.22 -66.73 -7.02
C GLY A 697 25.61 -65.86 -5.92
N SER A 698 26.45 -65.19 -5.15
CA SER A 698 26.03 -64.32 -4.04
C SER A 698 25.80 -62.88 -4.50
N TYR A 699 24.85 -62.22 -3.85
CA TYR A 699 24.38 -60.87 -4.11
C TYR A 699 24.25 -60.09 -2.79
N SER A 700 24.36 -58.77 -2.87
CA SER A 700 23.96 -57.81 -1.84
C SER A 700 23.07 -56.75 -2.49
N LEU A 701 21.88 -56.55 -1.94
CA LEU A 701 20.90 -55.56 -2.39
C LEU A 701 20.67 -54.55 -1.28
N THR A 702 21.02 -53.29 -1.52
CA THR A 702 20.61 -52.14 -0.69
C THR A 702 19.49 -51.38 -1.40
N ALA A 703 18.52 -50.86 -0.65
CA ALA A 703 17.60 -49.86 -1.16
C ALA A 703 17.27 -48.79 -0.10
N THR A 704 17.17 -47.54 -0.55
CA THR A 704 17.07 -46.34 0.28
C THR A 704 15.84 -45.53 -0.11
N PRO A 705 14.88 -45.28 0.82
CA PRO A 705 13.72 -44.44 0.55
C PRO A 705 14.06 -42.95 0.62
N TYR A 706 13.37 -42.14 -0.21
CA TYR A 706 13.53 -40.69 -0.30
C TYR A 706 12.18 -39.96 -0.33
N SER A 707 12.12 -38.77 0.28
CA SER A 707 10.88 -37.99 0.38
C SER A 707 10.44 -37.33 -0.93
N GLY A 708 11.34 -37.16 -1.90
CA GLY A 708 11.09 -36.57 -3.22
C GLY A 708 11.46 -37.51 -4.36
N PHE A 709 11.04 -37.15 -5.58
CA PHE A 709 11.35 -37.89 -6.81
C PHE A 709 12.86 -37.91 -7.10
N GLY A 710 13.33 -38.92 -7.83
CA GLY A 710 14.70 -38.97 -8.35
C GLY A 710 15.81 -39.15 -7.31
N GLY A 711 15.50 -39.68 -6.11
CA GLY A 711 16.44 -39.77 -5.00
C GLY A 711 16.71 -38.44 -4.30
N THR A 712 15.74 -37.52 -4.29
CA THR A 712 15.86 -36.17 -3.70
C THR A 712 15.05 -35.99 -2.42
N GLY A 713 15.30 -34.91 -1.69
CA GLY A 713 14.64 -34.62 -0.42
C GLY A 713 15.27 -35.35 0.76
N ALA A 714 14.48 -35.59 1.82
CA ALA A 714 14.96 -36.27 3.01
C ALA A 714 15.24 -37.76 2.71
N THR A 715 16.37 -38.26 3.20
CA THR A 715 16.77 -39.68 3.09
C THR A 715 16.24 -40.46 4.29
N GLY A 716 15.46 -41.50 4.05
CA GLY A 716 14.97 -42.41 5.08
C GLY A 716 15.93 -43.58 5.35
N THR A 717 15.52 -44.48 6.25
CA THR A 717 16.33 -45.64 6.64
C THR A 717 16.36 -46.70 5.53
N SER A 718 17.56 -47.00 5.04
CA SER A 718 17.80 -48.02 4.00
C SER A 718 17.80 -49.45 4.55
N LEU A 719 17.26 -50.41 3.79
CA LEU A 719 17.39 -51.83 4.07
C LEU A 719 18.49 -52.44 3.18
N THR A 720 19.27 -53.38 3.71
CA THR A 720 20.24 -54.18 2.92
C THR A 720 20.05 -55.66 3.23
N VAL A 721 20.04 -56.50 2.19
CA VAL A 721 19.97 -57.97 2.32
C VAL A 721 21.00 -58.65 1.41
N HIS A 722 21.65 -59.68 1.94
CA HIS A 722 22.54 -60.58 1.22
C HIS A 722 21.81 -61.87 0.90
N PHE A 723 21.92 -62.37 -0.33
CA PHE A 723 21.31 -63.64 -0.74
C PHE A 723 22.20 -64.39 -1.71
N THR A 724 22.02 -65.70 -1.82
CA THR A 724 22.78 -66.54 -2.76
C THR A 724 21.86 -67.33 -3.66
N VAL A 725 22.03 -67.17 -4.97
CA VAL A 725 21.21 -67.82 -5.99
C VAL A 725 21.85 -69.15 -6.38
N ILE A 726 21.07 -70.23 -6.29
CA ILE A 726 21.51 -71.62 -6.52
C ILE A 726 20.53 -72.34 -7.46
N ASN A 727 20.89 -73.55 -7.90
CA ASN A 727 20.03 -74.41 -8.71
C ASN A 727 20.27 -75.87 -8.34
N SER A 728 19.56 -76.39 -7.32
CA SER A 728 19.79 -77.78 -6.84
C SER A 728 19.29 -78.87 -7.80
N GLY A 729 18.62 -78.48 -8.89
CA GLY A 729 18.28 -79.36 -10.02
C GLY A 729 19.47 -79.69 -10.93
N ALA A 730 20.55 -78.91 -10.87
CA ALA A 730 21.78 -79.15 -11.63
C ALA A 730 22.87 -79.76 -10.73
N ALA A 731 23.52 -80.83 -11.21
CA ALA A 731 24.67 -81.50 -10.58
C ALA A 731 24.49 -82.00 -9.13
N ARG A 732 23.74 -83.10 -8.96
CA ARG A 732 24.01 -84.01 -7.84
C ARG A 732 25.31 -84.78 -8.08
N LEU A 733 26.45 -84.31 -7.57
CA LEU A 733 27.69 -85.08 -7.36
C LEU A 733 28.67 -84.26 -6.49
N ALA A 734 29.35 -84.92 -5.55
CA ALA A 734 30.23 -84.33 -4.51
C ALA A 734 29.51 -83.30 -3.57
N SER A 735 28.80 -83.70 -2.51
CA SER A 735 29.21 -84.39 -1.26
C SER A 735 29.69 -83.46 -0.14
N ASP A 736 28.92 -83.46 0.96
CA ASP A 736 29.26 -83.17 2.36
C ASP A 736 30.07 -81.91 2.72
N GLY A 737 29.38 -80.93 3.31
CA GLY A 737 29.97 -79.70 3.85
C GLY A 737 29.02 -78.87 4.72
N ILE A 738 28.24 -79.50 5.61
CA ILE A 738 27.27 -78.79 6.46
C ILE A 738 27.99 -77.86 7.45
N GLY A 739 27.86 -76.55 7.24
CA GLY A 739 28.27 -75.50 8.18
C GLY A 739 27.15 -74.47 8.36
N LYS A 740 26.53 -74.44 9.54
CA LYS A 740 25.50 -73.44 9.90
C LYS A 740 26.13 -72.03 10.07
N PRO A 741 25.38 -70.95 9.83
CA PRO A 741 25.90 -69.59 9.91
C PRO A 741 25.97 -69.03 11.35
N LEU A 742 26.89 -68.06 11.48
CA LEU A 742 26.89 -66.89 12.38
C LEU A 742 26.52 -67.04 13.87
N THR A 743 27.49 -66.66 14.72
CA THR A 743 27.26 -65.96 15.99
C THR A 743 28.24 -64.81 16.11
N GLU A 744 27.76 -63.62 16.50
CA GLU A 744 28.62 -62.50 16.88
C GLU A 744 29.32 -62.79 18.21
N GLY A 745 30.56 -62.31 18.34
CA GLY A 745 31.43 -62.61 19.48
C GLY A 745 32.88 -62.80 19.05
N TRP A 746 33.75 -63.07 20.02
CA TRP A 746 35.19 -63.32 19.83
C TRP A 746 35.47 -64.37 18.74
N GLN A 747 36.31 -64.04 17.75
CA GLN A 747 36.74 -64.97 16.69
C GLN A 747 38.23 -64.84 16.39
N VAL A 748 38.90 -65.98 16.20
CA VAL A 748 40.28 -66.10 15.69
C VAL A 748 40.29 -66.94 14.42
N ARG A 749 40.75 -66.39 13.29
CA ARG A 749 40.88 -67.08 11.99
C ARG A 749 42.31 -67.03 11.48
N VAL A 750 42.85 -68.19 11.13
CA VAL A 750 44.15 -68.30 10.44
C VAL A 750 43.93 -68.15 8.93
N LEU A 751 44.68 -67.27 8.28
CA LEU A 751 44.64 -67.08 6.82
C LEU A 751 45.79 -67.88 6.18
N GLY A 752 45.49 -68.66 5.14
CA GLY A 752 46.48 -69.50 4.45
C GLY A 752 46.92 -70.72 5.27
N ASN A 753 45.97 -71.56 5.69
CA ASN A 753 46.23 -72.82 6.40
C ASN A 753 45.73 -73.99 5.52
N PRO A 754 46.58 -74.93 5.06
CA PRO A 754 47.98 -75.13 5.43
C PRO A 754 48.93 -74.02 4.98
N VAL A 755 49.97 -73.76 5.78
CA VAL A 755 50.96 -72.70 5.57
C VAL A 755 52.18 -73.28 4.85
N THR A 756 52.43 -72.82 3.62
CA THR A 756 53.55 -73.27 2.76
C THR A 756 54.82 -72.41 2.94
N GLY A 757 55.10 -71.95 4.15
CA GLY A 757 56.15 -70.97 4.42
C GLY A 757 56.43 -70.75 5.91
N ASN A 758 57.33 -69.81 6.22
CA ASN A 758 57.73 -69.51 7.59
C ASN A 758 56.86 -68.44 8.27
N GLU A 759 55.81 -67.93 7.63
CA GLU A 759 54.94 -66.88 8.18
C GLU A 759 53.47 -67.20 7.95
N VAL A 760 52.63 -66.79 8.89
CA VAL A 760 51.17 -66.99 8.85
C VAL A 760 50.47 -65.70 9.26
N VAL A 761 49.37 -65.35 8.58
CA VAL A 761 48.56 -64.18 8.94
C VAL A 761 47.37 -64.64 9.76
N VAL A 762 47.10 -63.93 10.86
CA VAL A 762 46.03 -64.26 11.82
C VAL A 762 45.11 -63.07 11.97
N GLU A 763 43.83 -63.30 11.72
CA GLU A 763 42.74 -62.34 11.94
C GLU A 763 42.07 -62.60 13.29
N VAL A 764 41.89 -61.55 14.09
CA VAL A 764 41.13 -61.59 15.34
C VAL A 764 40.05 -60.50 15.32
N ARG A 765 38.85 -60.84 15.77
CA ARG A 765 37.69 -59.94 15.90
C ARG A 765 37.07 -60.04 17.29
N GLY A 766 36.49 -58.94 17.76
CA GLY A 766 35.84 -58.88 19.07
C GLY A 766 36.81 -58.72 20.25
N ALA A 767 38.03 -58.21 20.00
CA ALA A 767 39.07 -57.98 21.02
C ALA A 767 39.22 -56.49 21.42
N GLN A 768 38.38 -55.60 20.87
CA GLN A 768 38.62 -54.16 20.84
C GLN A 768 38.88 -53.56 22.24
N GLY A 769 40.05 -52.93 22.42
CA GLY A 769 40.42 -52.30 23.68
C GLY A 769 41.02 -53.24 24.73
N GLU A 770 40.88 -54.57 24.61
CA GLU A 770 41.59 -55.53 25.46
C GLU A 770 43.05 -55.72 25.01
N SER A 771 43.90 -56.21 25.91
CA SER A 771 45.25 -56.66 25.55
C SER A 771 45.21 -58.06 24.96
N LEU A 772 45.88 -58.26 23.82
CA LEU A 772 45.96 -59.53 23.11
C LEU A 772 47.33 -60.20 23.34
N ARG A 773 47.34 -61.53 23.48
CA ARG A 773 48.56 -62.34 23.50
C ARG A 773 48.40 -63.52 22.54
N TYR A 774 49.26 -63.53 21.53
CA TYR A 774 49.46 -64.66 20.64
C TYR A 774 50.58 -65.54 21.21
N GLU A 775 50.39 -66.85 21.25
CA GLU A 775 51.34 -67.83 21.77
C GLU A 775 51.37 -69.07 20.87
N LEU A 776 52.46 -69.22 20.12
CA LEU A 776 52.70 -70.35 19.23
C LEU A 776 53.30 -71.51 20.04
N LEU A 777 52.66 -72.66 19.95
CA LEU A 777 53.03 -73.90 20.62
C LEU A 777 53.46 -74.95 19.58
N ASP A 778 54.46 -75.77 19.92
CA ASP A 778 54.84 -76.94 19.12
C ASP A 778 53.86 -78.12 19.30
N GLY A 779 54.10 -79.20 18.56
CA GLY A 779 53.29 -80.43 18.63
C GLY A 779 53.33 -81.16 19.99
N SER A 780 54.20 -80.74 20.93
CA SER A 780 54.22 -81.21 22.32
C SER A 780 53.50 -80.26 23.29
N GLY A 781 52.97 -79.13 22.80
CA GLY A 781 52.31 -78.09 23.59
C GLY A 781 53.28 -77.10 24.26
N ARG A 782 54.57 -77.12 23.92
CA ARG A 782 55.57 -76.20 24.48
C ARG A 782 55.55 -74.87 23.73
N SER A 783 55.60 -73.77 24.47
CA SER A 783 55.65 -72.41 23.91
C SER A 783 56.97 -72.18 23.15
N VAL A 784 56.83 -71.81 21.87
CA VAL A 784 57.93 -71.54 20.91
C VAL A 784 58.15 -70.04 20.77
N GLN A 785 57.06 -69.26 20.64
CA GLN A 785 57.10 -67.81 20.49
C GLN A 785 55.83 -67.17 21.06
N THR A 786 55.97 -66.01 21.68
CA THR A 786 54.83 -65.21 22.18
C THR A 786 54.91 -63.78 21.68
N HIS A 787 53.78 -63.22 21.22
CA HIS A 787 53.67 -61.87 20.71
C HIS A 787 52.51 -61.13 21.40
N PRO A 788 52.78 -60.11 22.24
CA PRO A 788 51.74 -59.34 22.93
C PRO A 788 51.41 -58.01 22.22
N ILE A 789 50.11 -57.74 22.05
CA ILE A 789 49.55 -56.45 21.61
C ILE A 789 48.90 -55.78 22.83
N LYS A 790 49.28 -54.54 23.13
CA LYS A 790 48.86 -53.86 24.38
C LYS A 790 47.36 -53.50 24.42
N GLN A 791 46.79 -53.18 23.27
CA GLN A 791 45.40 -52.79 23.09
C GLN A 791 45.01 -53.10 21.64
N ALA A 792 44.03 -53.97 21.43
CA ALA A 792 43.65 -54.45 20.10
C ALA A 792 42.65 -53.52 19.38
N GLY A 793 42.69 -53.54 18.05
CA GLY A 793 41.66 -52.95 17.20
C GLY A 793 40.33 -53.72 17.22
N TRP A 794 39.33 -53.19 16.51
CA TRP A 794 38.07 -53.92 16.23
C TRP A 794 38.31 -55.17 15.36
N LEU A 795 39.25 -55.02 14.42
CA LEU A 795 39.81 -56.06 13.57
C LEU A 795 41.34 -55.99 13.71
N GLU A 796 41.95 -57.07 14.18
CA GLU A 796 43.39 -57.16 14.38
C GLU A 796 43.98 -58.17 13.38
N HIS A 797 44.96 -57.75 12.58
CA HIS A 797 45.69 -58.60 11.63
C HIS A 797 47.16 -58.67 12.06
N GLN A 798 47.64 -59.87 12.37
CA GLN A 798 49.02 -60.09 12.82
C GLN A 798 49.71 -61.18 12.01
N THR A 799 50.89 -60.86 11.47
CA THR A 799 51.77 -61.82 10.79
C THR A 799 52.72 -62.42 11.82
N LEU A 800 52.60 -63.73 12.06
CA LEU A 800 53.43 -64.46 13.01
C LEU A 800 54.42 -65.34 12.26
N ASN A 801 55.69 -65.31 12.68
CA ASN A 801 56.70 -66.22 12.17
C ASN A 801 56.54 -67.60 12.85
N LEU A 802 56.59 -68.68 12.07
CA LEU A 802 56.49 -70.07 12.53
C LEU A 802 57.85 -70.68 12.87
N GLY A 803 58.94 -69.93 12.70
CA GLY A 803 60.31 -70.37 12.91
C GLY A 803 60.80 -71.39 11.88
N SER A 804 62.06 -71.78 12.02
CA SER A 804 62.74 -72.78 11.19
C SER A 804 62.38 -74.24 11.51
N GLN A 805 61.31 -74.47 12.27
CA GLN A 805 60.71 -75.80 12.48
C GLN A 805 60.31 -76.41 11.13
N GLY A 806 60.50 -77.72 10.97
CA GLY A 806 60.11 -78.45 9.76
C GLY A 806 58.58 -78.55 9.57
N ALA A 807 58.16 -79.17 8.47
CA ALA A 807 56.75 -79.46 8.21
C ALA A 807 56.11 -80.24 9.37
N GLY A 808 54.92 -79.84 9.80
CA GLY A 808 54.28 -80.37 11.00
C GLY A 808 53.10 -79.55 11.52
N LEU A 809 52.47 -80.07 12.58
CA LEU A 809 51.34 -79.43 13.24
C LEU A 809 51.82 -78.54 14.40
N LEU A 810 51.47 -77.26 14.33
CA LEU A 810 51.63 -76.26 15.38
C LEU A 810 50.26 -75.85 15.91
N PHE A 811 50.23 -75.29 17.13
CA PHE A 811 49.01 -74.75 17.73
C PHE A 811 49.24 -73.30 18.11
N LEU A 812 48.41 -72.38 17.61
CA LEU A 812 48.44 -70.99 18.03
C LEU A 812 47.33 -70.76 19.04
N ARG A 813 47.67 -70.41 20.28
CA ARG A 813 46.72 -69.89 21.26
C ARG A 813 46.70 -68.37 21.18
N VAL A 814 45.51 -67.80 21.04
CA VAL A 814 45.28 -66.35 21.11
C VAL A 814 44.36 -66.08 22.30
N SER A 815 44.72 -65.11 23.14
CA SER A 815 44.00 -64.84 24.38
C SER A 815 44.03 -63.37 24.79
N THR A 816 42.97 -62.92 25.45
CA THR A 816 42.89 -61.69 26.23
C THR A 816 42.80 -62.04 27.73
N PRO A 817 42.59 -61.08 28.66
CA PRO A 817 42.30 -61.41 30.06
C PRO A 817 40.99 -62.20 30.27
N THR A 818 40.06 -62.16 29.30
CA THR A 818 38.71 -62.72 29.42
C THR A 818 38.45 -63.92 28.49
N HIS A 819 39.09 -63.96 27.31
CA HIS A 819 38.85 -64.98 26.29
C HIS A 819 40.15 -65.71 25.88
N SER A 820 40.04 -66.97 25.44
CA SER A 820 41.16 -67.73 24.89
C SER A 820 40.69 -68.77 23.87
N GLN A 821 41.32 -68.79 22.70
CA GLN A 821 41.04 -69.74 21.62
C GLN A 821 42.34 -70.29 21.05
N THR A 822 42.41 -71.61 20.87
CA THR A 822 43.55 -72.30 20.22
C THR A 822 43.14 -72.77 18.83
N VAL A 823 43.91 -72.36 17.82
CA VAL A 823 43.73 -72.75 16.41
C VAL A 823 44.89 -73.61 15.92
N LYS A 824 44.59 -74.61 15.10
CA LYS A 824 45.59 -75.52 14.50
C LYS A 824 46.23 -74.87 13.28
N ILE A 825 47.55 -74.93 13.18
CA ILE A 825 48.32 -74.44 12.02
C ILE A 825 49.13 -75.62 11.47
N LEU A 826 48.81 -76.05 10.25
CA LEU A 826 49.56 -77.10 9.56
C LEU A 826 50.61 -76.44 8.68
N LYS A 827 51.89 -76.55 9.05
CA LYS A 827 53.01 -76.11 8.21
C LYS A 827 53.39 -77.24 7.25
N GLN A 828 53.49 -76.94 5.96
CA GLN A 828 53.93 -77.87 4.90
C GLN A 828 55.38 -77.62 4.49
#